data_AF-A0A928ZQS9-F1
#
_entry.id   AF-A0A928ZQS9-F1
#
_cell.length_a   1.000
_cell.length_b   1.000
_cell.length_c   1.000
_cell.angle_alpha   90.00
_cell.angle_beta   90.00
_cell.angle_gamma   90.00
#
_symmetry.space_group_name_H-M   'P 1'
#
loop_
_entity.id
_entity.type
_entity.pdbx_description
1 polymer ?
#
loop_
_entity_poly.entity_id
_entity_poly.type
_entity_poly.pdbx_seq_one_letter_code
_entity_poly.pdbx_strand_id
1 'polypeptide(L)'
;MIAVQPKSRQILGVNQQAYQALKSALSLNLRRQLLVAVCDSVILQERLATQLEDDIALNGSASFSPANFDSSLANSQIGSAAVLDRLIFEPEDAHLPRQVVRRIQQIEQSNRRLSQLQVLGIEQMTRQSAIAQNYFLRSLEKIDTLLPRLNTSLLVWVSWPWLRTIQESAPAFWQWRNGVYEFVSDPTPTPARTLASVSDSLNAAADARTDTWPIVDLHTADPQIADEQIADEQVAVNSRRMNLDTDLDADTAQWPVRLHGEIDEELGEWEESETESLRADSDLITDQSAPIDWQQDANNHFSVGYQRRRSIEAGDRTLTTIESAISAYEAGLQCVEAHGLEAGGLEVDSLEVDSLEAKGIKIRDANGADLGLSSCLNDLGTLYWLKAQQLDDPQQTTDCMVQSIQIYSRALEQQDATMSCQIYSNIGAVYSLLATYGDSAFCLQQAAAVYNQAIMLSSSTETPLEHATLCNSLGSVYWKLSHHDQTDQHLRLAIGAYQEALSGYDLADHALDYAAVQNNLGIARWSLAKHEASIDKYEQAIGAYQEALVYRTAEIDPAACAATYNNLALVYWDLAKENAVELTQKLVYQQAAIAAFNATLKTAEDCDILSDMDTAAIYHCLGDVHMQMLEFTDTETKRADALQKSLHSYIQSIAGLTEDSPLFQPRLAAILANLQFHYEHKGLPGQQAALNQLPPWLIPYVVSGL
;
A
#
# COMPACT_ATOMS: atom_id res chain seq x y z
N MET A 1 42.43 16.42 0.36
CA MET A 1 42.02 17.82 0.19
C MET A 1 40.82 18.03 1.08
N ILE A 2 41.02 18.63 2.26
CA ILE A 2 39.95 18.82 3.26
C ILE A 2 39.02 19.88 2.69
N ALA A 3 37.83 19.48 2.25
CA ALA A 3 36.80 20.40 1.78
C ALA A 3 36.30 21.21 2.98
N VAL A 4 36.80 22.44 3.09
CA VAL A 4 36.28 23.44 4.03
C VAL A 4 34.84 23.71 3.59
N GLN A 5 33.87 23.20 4.35
CA GLN A 5 32.46 23.48 4.13
C GLN A 5 32.19 24.99 4.31
N PRO A 6 31.33 25.60 3.49
CA PRO A 6 30.97 27.01 3.66
C PRO A 6 30.25 27.23 5.00
N LYS A 7 30.63 28.31 5.70
CA LYS A 7 30.14 28.70 7.03
C LYS A 7 28.61 28.79 7.17
N SER A 8 27.84 28.79 6.08
CA SER A 8 26.38 28.82 6.06
C SER A 8 25.73 27.55 6.62
N ARG A 9 26.39 26.38 6.55
CA ARG A 9 25.85 25.11 7.10
C ARG A 9 25.98 24.98 8.62
N GLN A 10 26.80 25.79 9.29
CA GLN A 10 27.00 25.68 10.74
C GLN A 10 25.96 26.42 11.60
N ILE A 11 25.21 27.38 11.04
CA ILE A 11 24.30 28.24 11.80
C ILE A 11 22.87 27.69 11.84
N LEU A 12 22.43 26.99 10.78
CA LEU A 12 21.03 26.64 10.61
C LEU A 12 20.63 25.29 11.21
N GLY A 13 21.52 24.30 11.31
CA GLY A 13 21.26 23.01 11.98
C GLY A 13 19.88 22.43 11.64
N VAL A 14 19.09 22.08 12.68
CA VAL A 14 17.71 21.58 12.57
C VAL A 14 16.75 22.61 11.96
N ASN A 15 17.05 23.91 12.06
CA ASN A 15 16.23 25.00 11.54
C ASN A 15 16.41 25.27 10.05
N GLN A 16 17.24 24.50 9.35
CA GLN A 16 17.55 24.75 7.93
C GLN A 16 16.29 24.73 7.06
N GLN A 17 15.40 23.76 7.23
CA GLN A 17 14.18 23.65 6.42
C GLN A 17 13.23 24.83 6.66
N ALA A 18 12.94 25.16 7.92
CA ALA A 18 12.09 26.29 8.29
C ALA A 18 12.66 27.63 7.81
N TYR A 19 13.98 27.80 7.91
CA TYR A 19 14.68 28.99 7.43
C TYR A 19 14.60 29.13 5.91
N GLN A 20 14.84 28.05 5.15
CA GLN A 20 14.72 28.10 3.69
C GLN A 20 13.29 28.38 3.26
N ALA A 21 12.28 27.79 3.92
CA ALA A 21 10.87 28.07 3.64
C ALA A 21 10.50 29.55 3.89
N LEU A 22 10.94 30.12 5.02
CA LEU A 22 10.74 31.54 5.34
C LEU A 22 11.44 32.45 4.33
N LYS A 23 12.69 32.13 3.99
CA LYS A 23 13.48 32.87 3.01
C LYS A 23 12.83 32.85 1.64
N SER A 24 12.35 31.69 1.18
CA SER A 24 11.65 31.55 -0.09
C SER A 24 10.37 32.40 -0.10
N ALA A 25 9.55 32.34 0.95
CA ALA A 25 8.32 33.13 1.06
C ALA A 25 8.60 34.64 0.98
N LEU A 26 9.63 35.13 1.67
CA LEU A 26 10.07 36.52 1.57
C LEU A 26 10.62 36.84 0.17
N SER A 27 11.37 35.94 -0.46
CA SER A 27 11.96 36.19 -1.79
C SER A 27 10.92 36.41 -2.90
N LEU A 28 9.69 35.91 -2.74
CA LEU A 28 8.59 36.13 -3.68
C LEU A 28 8.10 37.59 -3.71
N ASN A 29 8.45 38.39 -2.69
CA ASN A 29 8.14 39.81 -2.60
C ASN A 29 6.65 40.16 -2.80
N LEU A 30 5.78 39.29 -2.31
CA LEU A 30 4.33 39.44 -2.37
C LEU A 30 3.87 40.52 -1.40
N ARG A 31 3.02 41.43 -1.88
CA ARG A 31 2.48 42.54 -1.07
C ARG A 31 1.36 42.04 -0.15
N ARG A 32 1.12 42.75 0.95
CA ARG A 32 0.00 42.51 1.90
C ARG A 32 0.08 41.17 2.62
N GLN A 33 1.29 40.66 2.85
CA GLN A 33 1.50 39.42 3.60
C GLN A 33 1.78 39.68 5.07
N LEU A 34 1.26 38.82 5.94
CA LEU A 34 1.61 38.70 7.35
C LEU A 34 2.28 37.33 7.59
N LEU A 35 3.58 37.31 7.82
CA LEU A 35 4.34 36.11 8.15
C LEU A 35 4.68 36.12 9.64
N VAL A 36 4.58 34.96 10.30
CA VAL A 36 4.89 34.82 11.72
C VAL A 36 6.07 33.87 11.88
N ALA A 37 7.14 34.33 12.52
CA ALA A 37 8.28 33.49 12.89
C ALA A 37 8.26 33.25 14.41
N VAL A 38 8.30 31.99 14.81
CA VAL A 38 8.19 31.57 16.21
C VAL A 38 9.55 31.13 16.71
N CYS A 39 10.09 31.82 17.71
CA CYS A 39 11.40 31.51 18.30
C CYS A 39 11.43 31.92 19.77
N ASP A 40 11.70 30.98 20.68
CA ASP A 40 11.79 31.27 22.11
C ASP A 40 13.15 31.82 22.55
N SER A 41 14.21 31.53 21.78
CA SER A 41 15.57 32.01 22.05
C SER A 41 15.80 33.36 21.37
N VAL A 42 15.97 34.42 22.17
CA VAL A 42 16.28 35.77 21.69
C VAL A 42 17.60 35.80 20.90
N ILE A 43 18.60 35.01 21.34
CA ILE A 43 19.91 34.93 20.68
C ILE A 43 19.77 34.30 19.28
N LEU A 44 18.94 33.25 19.16
CA LEU A 44 18.70 32.59 17.87
C LEU A 44 17.88 33.50 16.95
N GLN A 45 16.83 34.13 17.46
CA GLN A 45 15.99 35.10 16.75
C GLN A 45 16.84 36.22 16.13
N GLU A 46 17.74 36.83 16.91
CA GLU A 46 18.59 37.93 16.43
C GLU A 46 19.59 37.47 15.35
N ARG A 47 20.15 36.26 15.48
CA ARG A 47 21.01 35.65 14.45
C ARG A 47 20.26 35.39 13.15
N LEU A 48 19.09 34.75 13.22
CA LEU A 48 18.28 34.43 12.05
C LEU A 48 17.77 35.68 11.34
N ALA A 49 17.30 36.69 12.09
CA ALA A 49 16.85 37.96 11.53
C ALA A 49 17.95 38.72 10.81
N THR A 50 19.18 38.71 11.36
CA THR A 50 20.35 39.33 10.71
C THR A 50 20.76 38.56 9.47
N GLN A 51 20.74 37.23 9.52
CA GLN A 51 21.05 36.40 8.36
C GLN A 51 20.03 36.59 7.22
N LEU A 52 18.75 36.76 7.53
CA LEU A 52 17.71 37.05 6.52
C LEU A 52 17.93 38.40 5.83
N GLU A 53 18.38 39.43 6.57
CA GLU A 53 18.70 40.73 5.99
C GLU A 53 19.82 40.63 4.96
N ASP A 54 20.91 39.94 5.32
CA ASP A 54 22.04 39.71 4.44
C ASP A 54 21.64 38.88 3.21
N ASP A 55 20.87 37.81 3.43
CA ASP A 55 20.43 36.89 2.38
C ASP A 55 19.50 37.56 1.35
N ILE A 56 18.59 38.42 1.79
CA ILE A 56 17.65 39.14 0.91
C ILE A 56 18.39 40.27 0.18
N ALA A 57 19.32 40.96 0.84
CA ALA A 57 20.14 41.98 0.21
C ALA A 57 21.03 41.41 -0.92
N LEU A 58 21.59 40.22 -0.74
CA LEU A 58 22.42 39.53 -1.75
C LEU A 58 21.61 39.15 -2.99
N ASN A 59 20.37 38.67 -2.84
CA ASN A 59 19.48 38.33 -3.96
C ASN A 59 19.12 39.55 -4.83
N GLY A 60 19.13 40.77 -4.26
CA GLY A 60 18.90 42.02 -5.01
C GLY A 60 20.06 42.44 -5.93
N SER A 61 21.24 41.82 -5.80
CA SER A 61 22.46 42.18 -6.55
C SER A 61 22.83 41.20 -7.67
N ALA A 62 22.26 39.99 -7.66
CA ALA A 62 22.52 38.96 -8.65
C ALA A 62 21.56 39.06 -9.85
N SER A 63 21.71 40.11 -10.67
CA SER A 63 21.26 40.05 -12.06
C SER A 63 22.43 39.55 -12.91
N PHE A 64 22.35 38.28 -13.31
CA PHE A 64 23.21 37.72 -14.36
C PHE A 64 23.02 38.54 -15.65
N SER A 65 24.09 39.16 -16.15
CA SER A 65 24.14 39.62 -17.55
C SER A 65 24.71 38.48 -18.41
N PRO A 66 24.01 38.02 -19.47
CA PRO A 66 24.65 37.22 -20.49
C PRO A 66 25.55 38.13 -21.35
N ALA A 67 26.74 37.63 -21.67
CA ALA A 67 27.74 38.36 -22.44
C ALA A 67 27.22 38.78 -23.83
N ASN A 68 27.59 40.01 -24.22
CA ASN A 68 27.57 40.62 -25.56
C ASN A 68 26.20 40.93 -26.20
N PHE A 69 25.74 42.18 -26.07
CA PHE A 69 25.30 43.01 -27.22
C PHE A 69 25.27 44.51 -26.84
N ASP A 70 25.90 45.31 -27.68
CA ASP A 70 26.01 46.78 -27.79
C ASP A 70 25.91 47.72 -26.57
N SER A 71 27.06 48.37 -26.33
CA SER A 71 27.23 49.55 -25.50
C SER A 71 26.74 50.83 -26.20
N SER A 72 25.49 51.25 -26.01
CA SER A 72 25.11 52.67 -26.18
C SER A 72 23.82 53.14 -25.49
N LEU A 73 23.31 52.43 -24.48
CA LEU A 73 22.17 52.90 -23.66
C LEU A 73 22.39 52.62 -22.15
N ALA A 74 23.62 52.77 -21.68
CA ALA A 74 23.95 52.68 -20.26
C ALA A 74 23.68 54.02 -19.55
N ASN A 75 22.40 54.37 -19.35
CA ASN A 75 21.96 55.32 -18.31
C ASN A 75 20.43 55.42 -18.22
N SER A 76 19.76 54.36 -17.75
CA SER A 76 18.49 54.43 -17.00
C SER A 76 17.88 53.04 -16.84
N GLN A 77 18.31 52.27 -15.85
CA GLN A 77 17.51 51.26 -15.12
C GLN A 77 18.43 50.48 -14.17
N ILE A 78 18.73 51.10 -13.02
CA ILE A 78 19.12 50.32 -11.84
C ILE A 78 17.80 49.78 -11.28
N GLY A 79 17.51 48.50 -11.54
CA GLY A 79 16.40 47.78 -10.90
C GLY A 79 16.60 47.78 -9.39
N SER A 80 15.58 48.21 -8.63
CA SER A 80 15.70 48.40 -7.18
C SER A 80 15.79 47.06 -6.45
N ALA A 81 16.91 46.80 -5.79
CA ALA A 81 17.08 45.66 -4.88
C ALA A 81 15.97 45.65 -3.81
N ALA A 82 15.36 44.48 -3.57
CA ALA A 82 14.41 44.30 -2.47
C ALA A 82 15.18 44.42 -1.14
N VAL A 83 14.66 45.23 -0.21
CA VAL A 83 15.28 45.46 1.11
C VAL A 83 14.32 44.99 2.19
N LEU A 84 14.81 44.12 3.09
CA LEU A 84 14.16 43.77 4.35
C LEU A 84 14.64 44.75 5.43
N ASP A 85 13.73 45.62 5.90
CA ASP A 85 14.05 46.57 6.97
C ASP A 85 13.66 46.02 8.36
N ARG A 86 14.37 46.46 9.39
CA ARG A 86 14.17 46.03 10.78
C ARG A 86 13.41 47.08 11.60
N LEU A 87 12.34 46.64 12.26
CA LEU A 87 11.67 47.36 13.35
C LEU A 87 11.93 46.63 14.66
N ILE A 88 12.53 47.33 15.63
CA ILE A 88 12.57 46.87 17.03
C ILE A 88 11.32 47.40 17.72
N PHE A 89 10.49 46.49 18.22
CA PHE A 89 9.25 46.79 18.89
C PHE A 89 9.53 47.46 20.24
N GLU A 90 8.98 48.66 20.42
CA GLU A 90 9.09 49.42 21.67
C GLU A 90 7.96 49.00 22.63
N PRO A 91 8.25 48.29 23.74
CA PRO A 91 7.19 47.79 24.62
C PRO A 91 6.47 48.90 25.41
N GLU A 92 7.09 50.08 25.54
CA GLU A 92 6.48 51.27 26.15
C GLU A 92 5.35 51.86 25.29
N ASP A 93 5.47 51.75 23.96
CA ASP A 93 4.40 52.04 23.00
C ASP A 93 3.77 50.73 22.53
N ALA A 94 3.01 50.06 23.39
CA ALA A 94 2.39 48.74 23.12
C ALA A 94 1.28 48.75 22.03
N HIS A 95 1.52 49.36 20.86
CA HIS A 95 0.61 49.45 19.72
C HIS A 95 1.34 49.12 18.40
N LEU A 96 1.44 47.84 18.06
CA LEU A 96 2.22 47.35 16.91
C LEU A 96 1.84 48.00 15.57
N PRO A 97 0.56 48.10 15.16
CA PRO A 97 0.20 48.75 13.90
C PRO A 97 0.68 50.20 13.78
N ARG A 98 0.71 50.94 14.90
CA ARG A 98 1.12 52.34 14.92
C ARG A 98 2.62 52.47 14.73
N GLN A 99 3.41 51.61 15.38
CA GLN A 99 4.85 51.57 15.20
C GLN A 99 5.21 51.19 13.75
N VAL A 100 4.52 50.21 13.16
CA VAL A 100 4.71 49.82 11.76
C VAL A 100 4.43 50.99 10.81
N VAL A 101 3.31 51.71 10.95
CA VAL A 101 3.01 52.90 10.13
C VAL A 101 4.08 53.97 10.28
N ARG A 102 4.48 54.27 11.53
CA ARG A 102 5.52 55.27 11.82
C ARG A 102 6.83 54.90 11.14
N ARG A 103 7.22 53.63 11.18
CA ARG A 103 8.46 53.14 10.57
C ARG A 103 8.42 53.26 9.04
N ILE A 104 7.32 52.87 8.42
CA ILE A 104 7.12 53.01 6.97
C ILE A 104 7.24 54.47 6.54
N GLN A 105 6.58 55.39 7.25
CA GLN A 105 6.64 56.84 6.97
C GLN A 105 8.07 57.41 7.09
N GLN A 106 8.84 56.98 8.09
CA GLN A 106 10.25 57.38 8.25
C GLN A 106 11.12 56.92 7.07
N ILE A 107 10.87 55.71 6.57
CA ILE A 107 11.62 55.12 5.46
C ILE A 107 11.27 55.81 4.14
N GLU A 108 9.98 56.11 3.92
CA GLU A 108 9.51 56.90 2.78
C GLU A 108 10.13 58.31 2.78
N GLN A 109 10.22 58.97 3.94
CA GLN A 109 10.90 60.28 4.09
C GLN A 109 12.40 60.21 3.79
N SER A 110 13.04 59.05 4.01
CA SER A 110 14.45 58.81 3.67
C SER A 110 14.69 58.45 2.20
N ASN A 111 13.65 58.50 1.35
CA ASN A 111 13.67 58.16 -0.07
C ASN A 111 14.12 56.71 -0.37
N ARG A 112 13.93 55.79 0.58
CA ARG A 112 14.19 54.35 0.43
C ARG A 112 12.90 53.63 0.04
N ARG A 113 12.97 52.67 -0.89
CA ARG A 113 11.83 51.81 -1.22
C ARG A 113 11.75 50.67 -0.21
N LEU A 114 10.65 50.60 0.55
CA LEU A 114 10.36 49.45 1.41
C LEU A 114 9.74 48.33 0.58
N SER A 115 10.34 47.14 0.62
CA SER A 115 9.72 45.94 0.08
C SER A 115 9.13 45.09 1.21
N GLN A 116 9.89 44.94 2.30
CA GLN A 116 9.57 44.04 3.40
C GLN A 116 9.99 44.65 4.74
N LEU A 117 9.25 44.35 5.80
CA LEU A 117 9.53 44.80 7.15
C LEU A 117 9.49 43.61 8.11
N GLN A 118 10.53 43.43 8.92
CA GLN A 118 10.53 42.49 10.03
C GLN A 118 10.44 43.19 11.39
N VAL A 119 9.68 42.60 12.31
CA VAL A 119 9.46 43.12 13.67
C VAL A 119 10.02 42.16 14.69
N LEU A 120 10.96 42.64 15.51
CA LEU A 120 11.56 41.91 16.63
C LEU A 120 11.22 42.59 17.95
N GLY A 121 11.33 41.91 19.10
CA GLY A 121 11.19 42.53 20.41
C GLY A 121 9.83 42.34 21.09
N ILE A 122 8.89 41.61 20.48
CA ILE A 122 7.56 41.37 21.06
C ILE A 122 7.65 40.55 22.34
N GLU A 123 8.66 39.69 22.47
CA GLU A 123 8.92 38.92 23.69
C GLU A 123 9.14 39.80 24.92
N GLN A 124 9.57 41.06 24.75
CA GLN A 124 9.74 42.02 25.84
C GLN A 124 8.41 42.44 26.49
N MET A 125 7.28 42.21 25.82
CA MET A 125 5.95 42.41 26.41
C MET A 125 5.70 41.50 27.61
N THR A 126 6.40 40.36 27.71
CA THR A 126 6.33 39.51 28.92
C THR A 126 6.75 40.25 30.19
N ARG A 127 7.62 41.26 30.08
CA ARG A 127 8.14 42.06 31.20
C ARG A 127 7.29 43.29 31.51
N GLN A 128 6.26 43.56 30.69
CA GLN A 128 5.39 44.73 30.85
C GLN A 128 4.20 44.42 31.76
N SER A 129 3.57 45.47 32.29
CA SER A 129 2.35 45.33 33.08
C SER A 129 1.22 44.64 32.30
N ALA A 130 0.32 43.95 32.99
CA ALA A 130 -0.85 43.32 32.37
C ALA A 130 -1.72 44.31 31.57
N ILE A 131 -1.76 45.58 31.99
CA ILE A 131 -2.46 46.64 31.26
C ILE A 131 -1.82 46.87 29.90
N ALA A 132 -0.48 46.95 29.83
CA ALA A 132 0.24 47.12 28.58
C ALA A 132 0.14 45.88 27.68
N GLN A 133 0.18 44.66 28.24
CA GLN A 133 -0.03 43.42 27.49
C GLN A 133 -1.43 43.35 26.87
N ASN A 134 -2.47 43.69 27.63
CA ASN A 134 -3.85 43.75 27.12
C ASN A 134 -4.03 44.85 26.07
N TYR A 135 -3.37 46.00 26.26
CA TYR A 135 -3.39 47.08 25.28
C TYR A 135 -2.74 46.65 23.96
N PHE A 136 -1.61 45.93 24.01
CA PHE A 136 -0.97 45.33 22.85
C PHE A 136 -1.91 44.39 22.10
N LEU A 137 -2.53 43.41 22.78
CA LEU A 137 -3.44 42.45 22.15
C LEU A 137 -4.62 43.15 21.46
N ARG A 138 -5.25 44.12 22.13
CA ARG A 138 -6.32 44.95 21.53
C ARG A 138 -5.83 45.80 20.36
N SER A 139 -4.55 46.19 20.36
CA SER A 139 -3.99 46.93 19.23
C SER A 139 -3.88 46.06 17.98
N LEU A 140 -3.70 44.75 18.12
CA LEU A 140 -3.61 43.81 17.01
C LEU A 140 -4.94 43.65 16.26
N GLU A 141 -6.08 43.78 16.94
CA GLU A 141 -7.41 43.79 16.30
C GLU A 141 -7.55 44.91 15.25
N LYS A 142 -6.77 45.99 15.38
CA LYS A 142 -6.80 47.10 14.42
C LYS A 142 -6.05 46.81 13.13
N ILE A 143 -5.46 45.62 12.98
CA ILE A 143 -4.66 45.28 11.80
C ILE A 143 -5.49 45.19 10.52
N ASP A 144 -6.79 44.91 10.61
CA ASP A 144 -7.73 44.91 9.48
C ASP A 144 -7.75 46.26 8.74
N THR A 145 -7.44 47.35 9.45
CA THR A 145 -7.36 48.68 8.84
C THR A 145 -6.00 48.95 8.18
N LEU A 146 -4.97 48.20 8.58
CA LEU A 146 -3.57 48.38 8.18
C LEU A 146 -3.22 47.48 6.99
N LEU A 147 -3.40 46.16 7.12
CA LEU A 147 -2.93 45.16 6.15
C LEU A 147 -3.44 45.35 4.72
N PRO A 148 -4.73 45.69 4.47
CA PRO A 148 -5.20 45.97 3.11
C PRO A 148 -4.50 47.15 2.44
N ARG A 149 -3.97 48.09 3.24
CA ARG A 149 -3.29 49.31 2.80
C ARG A 149 -1.77 49.17 2.76
N LEU A 150 -1.21 48.09 3.32
CA LEU A 150 0.22 47.83 3.29
C LEU A 150 0.66 47.37 1.90
N ASN A 151 1.63 48.04 1.32
CA ASN A 151 2.25 47.64 0.05
C ASN A 151 3.48 46.74 0.24
N THR A 152 3.66 46.20 1.44
CA THR A 152 4.88 45.49 1.88
C THR A 152 4.51 44.24 2.66
N SER A 153 5.41 43.25 2.69
CA SER A 153 5.26 42.06 3.53
C SER A 153 5.70 42.40 4.97
N LEU A 154 4.95 41.92 5.96
CA LEU A 154 5.23 42.10 7.38
C LEU A 154 5.60 40.76 8.00
N LEU A 155 6.85 40.60 8.43
CA LEU A 155 7.32 39.46 9.24
C LEU A 155 7.30 39.85 10.71
N VAL A 156 6.64 39.05 11.55
CA VAL A 156 6.55 39.29 12.99
C VAL A 156 7.20 38.13 13.74
N TRP A 157 8.21 38.43 14.55
CA TRP A 157 8.86 37.45 15.41
C TRP A 157 8.20 37.41 16.79
N VAL A 158 7.79 36.21 17.23
CA VAL A 158 7.12 35.99 18.52
C VAL A 158 7.67 34.74 19.23
N SER A 159 7.54 34.69 20.55
CA SER A 159 7.76 33.47 21.34
C SER A 159 6.49 32.59 21.35
N TRP A 160 6.62 31.30 21.67
CA TRP A 160 5.49 30.37 21.79
C TRP A 160 4.36 30.83 22.72
N PRO A 161 4.62 31.40 23.92
CA PRO A 161 3.56 31.93 24.76
C PRO A 161 2.75 33.03 24.07
N TRP A 162 3.44 33.99 23.43
CA TRP A 162 2.79 35.08 22.70
C TRP A 162 2.03 34.61 21.46
N LEU A 163 2.51 33.57 20.77
CA LEU A 163 1.78 32.96 19.67
C LEU A 163 0.39 32.49 20.12
N ARG A 164 0.33 31.70 21.21
CA ARG A 164 -0.93 31.20 21.78
C ARG A 164 -1.81 32.33 22.28
N THR A 165 -1.24 33.30 23.00
CA THR A 165 -2.01 34.44 23.50
C THR A 165 -2.60 35.28 22.36
N ILE A 166 -1.88 35.48 21.25
CA ILE A 166 -2.38 36.19 20.08
C ILE A 166 -3.49 35.40 19.38
N GLN A 167 -3.34 34.08 19.24
CA GLN A 167 -4.38 33.19 18.69
C GLN A 167 -5.70 33.30 19.45
N GLU A 168 -5.63 33.29 20.78
CA GLU A 168 -6.81 33.33 21.65
C GLU A 168 -7.41 34.74 21.75
N SER A 169 -6.57 35.76 21.87
CA SER A 169 -7.01 37.12 22.24
C SER A 169 -7.09 38.10 21.08
N ALA A 170 -6.54 37.79 19.90
CA ALA A 170 -6.59 38.63 18.71
C ALA A 170 -6.86 37.78 17.44
N PRO A 171 -8.02 37.09 17.36
CA PRO A 171 -8.30 36.15 16.27
C PRO A 171 -8.36 36.81 14.89
N ALA A 172 -8.83 38.06 14.80
CA ALA A 172 -8.83 38.82 13.54
C ALA A 172 -7.41 39.00 13.00
N PHE A 173 -6.45 39.39 13.85
CA PHE A 173 -5.04 39.47 13.47
C PHE A 173 -4.49 38.11 13.03
N TRP A 174 -4.84 37.04 13.75
CA TRP A 174 -4.36 35.70 13.46
C TRP A 174 -4.87 35.15 12.11
N GLN A 175 -6.09 35.52 11.71
CA GLN A 175 -6.69 35.10 10.43
C GLN A 175 -5.96 35.66 9.21
N TRP A 176 -5.26 36.79 9.34
CA TRP A 176 -4.51 37.39 8.24
C TRP A 176 -3.16 36.73 7.95
N ARG A 177 -2.69 35.79 8.79
CA ARG A 177 -1.38 35.18 8.60
C ARG A 177 -1.33 34.37 7.30
N ASN A 178 -0.24 34.51 6.56
CA ASN A 178 0.04 33.75 5.33
C ASN A 178 0.99 32.57 5.57
N GLY A 179 1.68 32.53 6.72
CA GLY A 179 2.60 31.45 7.07
C GLY A 179 3.11 31.57 8.50
N VAL A 180 3.40 30.42 9.12
CA VAL A 180 4.01 30.30 10.44
C VAL A 180 5.28 29.47 10.30
N TYR A 181 6.40 29.99 10.78
CA TYR A 181 7.72 29.36 10.66
C TYR A 181 8.31 29.16 12.05
N GLU A 182 8.54 27.92 12.44
CA GLU A 182 8.96 27.55 13.78
C GLU A 182 10.46 27.31 13.84
N PHE A 183 11.11 27.90 14.84
CA PHE A 183 12.55 27.82 15.07
C PHE A 183 12.82 27.30 16.47
N VAL A 184 13.59 26.22 16.55
CA VAL A 184 13.96 25.53 17.78
C VAL A 184 15.42 25.82 18.09
N SER A 185 15.73 26.28 19.30
CA SER A 185 17.11 26.37 19.77
C SER A 185 17.62 25.01 20.23
N ASP A 186 18.90 24.72 20.06
CA ASP A 186 19.53 23.52 20.61
C ASP A 186 19.16 23.36 22.10
N PRO A 187 18.79 22.15 22.56
CA PRO A 187 18.49 21.93 23.97
C PRO A 187 19.76 22.27 24.77
N THR A 188 19.61 23.15 25.76
CA THR A 188 20.68 23.38 26.73
C THR A 188 20.97 22.02 27.39
N PRO A 189 22.22 21.50 27.38
CA PRO A 189 22.50 20.20 27.95
C PRO A 189 22.33 20.29 29.47
N THR A 190 21.18 19.81 29.97
CA THR A 190 20.94 19.62 31.40
C THR A 190 21.54 18.26 31.79
N PRO A 191 22.33 18.16 32.87
CA PRO A 191 23.00 16.91 33.24
C PRO A 191 21.99 15.81 33.56
N ALA A 192 22.31 14.59 33.12
CA ALA A 192 21.50 13.38 33.23
C ALA A 192 20.93 13.20 34.64
N ARG A 193 19.60 13.07 34.75
CA ARG A 193 18.90 12.72 35.98
C ARG A 193 18.41 11.28 35.91
N THR A 194 18.86 10.54 36.90
CA THR A 194 18.72 9.10 37.16
C THR A 194 17.26 8.62 37.11
N LEU A 195 17.04 7.49 36.45
CA LEU A 195 15.83 6.67 36.47
C LEU A 195 15.41 6.35 37.92
N ALA A 196 14.27 6.89 38.35
CA ALA A 196 13.46 6.33 39.42
C ALA A 196 12.01 6.85 39.33
N SER A 197 11.07 5.90 39.46
CA SER A 197 9.62 6.04 39.66
C SER A 197 8.78 6.70 38.56
N VAL A 198 8.35 5.89 37.59
CA VAL A 198 7.06 6.06 36.91
C VAL A 198 6.31 4.73 37.04
N SER A 199 5.76 4.48 38.22
CA SER A 199 4.83 3.36 38.48
C SER A 199 3.54 3.80 39.19
N ASP A 200 3.32 5.11 39.41
CA ASP A 200 2.23 5.60 40.25
C ASP A 200 1.27 6.58 39.56
N SER A 201 1.30 6.71 38.23
CA SER A 201 0.42 7.63 37.48
C SER A 201 -0.42 6.97 36.39
N LEU A 202 -0.60 5.65 36.43
CA LEU A 202 -1.48 4.89 35.51
C LEU A 202 -2.88 4.58 36.09
N ASN A 203 -3.22 5.05 37.30
CA ASN A 203 -4.49 4.68 37.97
C ASN A 203 -5.44 5.86 38.27
N ALA A 204 -5.44 6.93 37.48
CA ALA A 204 -6.33 8.09 37.74
C ALA A 204 -6.93 8.76 36.49
N ALA A 205 -7.23 8.00 35.44
CA ALA A 205 -7.96 8.50 34.26
C ALA A 205 -8.96 7.47 33.69
N ALA A 206 -9.52 6.60 34.55
CA ALA A 206 -10.50 5.57 34.16
C ALA A 206 -11.97 5.99 34.32
N ASP A 207 -12.26 7.22 34.74
CA ASP A 207 -13.64 7.70 34.94
C ASP A 207 -13.80 9.13 34.41
N ALA A 208 -14.20 9.25 33.13
CA ALA A 208 -15.12 10.27 32.60
C ALA A 208 -14.96 10.43 31.08
N ARG A 209 -15.88 9.83 30.30
CA ARG A 209 -16.64 10.43 29.18
C ARG A 209 -17.26 9.33 28.31
N THR A 210 -18.43 8.89 28.73
CA THR A 210 -19.44 8.28 27.86
C THR A 210 -20.18 9.39 27.13
N ASP A 211 -19.91 9.58 25.84
CA ASP A 211 -20.78 10.32 24.91
C ASP A 211 -20.82 9.55 23.59
N THR A 212 -21.70 8.54 23.53
CA THR A 212 -22.08 7.82 22.32
C THR A 212 -23.09 8.65 21.52
N TRP A 213 -22.78 8.97 20.26
CA TRP A 213 -23.72 9.49 19.26
C TRP A 213 -24.04 8.37 18.24
N PRO A 214 -25.24 8.37 17.62
CA PRO A 214 -25.98 7.15 17.35
C PRO A 214 -25.48 6.38 16.12
N ILE A 215 -25.49 5.05 16.25
CA ILE A 215 -25.43 4.09 15.16
C ILE A 215 -26.72 4.23 14.35
N VAL A 216 -26.59 4.50 13.05
CA VAL A 216 -27.72 4.41 12.12
C VAL A 216 -27.93 2.93 11.83
N ASP A 217 -29.02 2.39 12.36
CA ASP A 217 -29.55 1.06 12.09
C ASP A 217 -29.95 0.98 10.61
N LEU A 218 -29.24 0.18 9.80
CA LEU A 218 -29.59 -0.09 8.39
C LEU A 218 -30.60 -1.25 8.24
N HIS A 219 -31.20 -1.72 9.33
CA HIS A 219 -32.30 -2.69 9.32
C HIS A 219 -33.67 -2.01 9.47
N THR A 220 -34.08 -1.16 8.53
CA THR A 220 -35.51 -0.89 8.30
C THR A 220 -35.77 -0.44 6.85
N ALA A 221 -35.91 -1.40 5.94
CA ALA A 221 -36.79 -1.23 4.80
C ALA A 221 -37.94 -2.23 4.99
N ASP A 222 -39.11 -1.69 5.31
CA ASP A 222 -40.36 -2.44 5.46
C ASP A 222 -40.72 -3.06 4.09
N PRO A 223 -40.83 -4.40 3.99
CA PRO A 223 -41.14 -5.09 2.75
C PRO A 223 -42.64 -5.18 2.59
N GLN A 224 -43.28 -4.16 2.03
CA GLN A 224 -44.64 -4.30 1.49
C GLN A 224 -44.80 -3.56 0.16
N ILE A 225 -45.20 -4.37 -0.84
CA ILE A 225 -45.71 -4.06 -2.19
C ILE A 225 -44.75 -4.53 -3.30
N ALA A 226 -44.76 -5.84 -3.55
CA ALA A 226 -44.89 -6.44 -4.89
C ALA A 226 -44.99 -7.97 -4.76
N ASP A 227 -46.02 -8.43 -4.05
CA ASP A 227 -46.51 -9.80 -4.20
C ASP A 227 -47.51 -9.78 -5.37
N GLU A 228 -47.04 -10.10 -6.57
CA GLU A 228 -47.85 -10.77 -7.59
C GLU A 228 -46.92 -11.33 -8.69
N GLN A 229 -46.89 -12.67 -8.74
CA GLN A 229 -46.33 -13.52 -9.80
C GLN A 229 -44.81 -13.82 -9.78
N ILE A 230 -44.40 -14.66 -8.83
CA ILE A 230 -43.43 -15.74 -9.16
C ILE A 230 -44.05 -17.05 -8.67
N ALA A 231 -44.67 -17.78 -9.59
CA ALA A 231 -45.13 -19.13 -9.37
C ALA A 231 -43.96 -20.10 -9.52
N ASP A 232 -43.83 -20.99 -8.53
CA ASP A 232 -43.16 -22.29 -8.50
C ASP A 232 -42.38 -22.71 -9.76
N GLU A 233 -41.05 -22.77 -9.62
CA GLU A 233 -40.26 -23.84 -10.21
C GLU A 233 -39.21 -24.36 -9.20
N GLN A 234 -39.71 -25.10 -8.20
CA GLN A 234 -38.94 -26.18 -7.59
C GLN A 234 -38.74 -27.27 -8.65
N VAL A 235 -37.73 -27.12 -9.49
CA VAL A 235 -37.27 -28.21 -10.34
C VAL A 235 -36.31 -29.08 -9.53
N ALA A 236 -36.76 -30.31 -9.35
CA ALA A 236 -36.05 -31.42 -8.75
C ALA A 236 -34.54 -31.44 -9.07
N VAL A 237 -33.75 -31.60 -8.01
CA VAL A 237 -32.38 -32.11 -8.05
C VAL A 237 -32.41 -33.48 -8.73
N ASN A 238 -32.26 -33.49 -10.04
CA ASN A 238 -31.88 -34.67 -10.80
C ASN A 238 -30.45 -34.44 -11.25
N SER A 239 -29.55 -35.20 -10.64
CA SER A 239 -28.20 -35.51 -11.08
C SER A 239 -28.12 -35.62 -12.61
N ARG A 240 -27.71 -34.53 -13.26
CA ARG A 240 -27.20 -34.51 -14.64
C ARG A 240 -25.84 -33.82 -14.57
N ARG A 241 -24.80 -34.64 -14.75
CA ARG A 241 -23.47 -34.19 -15.20
C ARG A 241 -23.68 -33.13 -16.27
N MET A 242 -23.21 -31.91 -16.02
CA MET A 242 -23.08 -30.90 -17.07
C MET A 242 -22.02 -31.41 -18.05
N ASN A 243 -22.46 -32.00 -19.15
CA ASN A 243 -21.67 -32.01 -20.38
C ASN A 243 -21.68 -30.57 -20.89
N LEU A 244 -20.65 -29.80 -20.54
CA LEU A 244 -20.27 -28.64 -21.32
C LEU A 244 -19.51 -29.18 -22.54
N ASP A 245 -20.23 -29.27 -23.67
CA ASP A 245 -19.60 -29.34 -25.00
C ASP A 245 -18.78 -28.06 -25.17
N THR A 246 -17.50 -28.17 -24.84
CA THR A 246 -16.47 -27.25 -25.31
C THR A 246 -15.88 -27.90 -26.54
N ASP A 247 -16.10 -27.28 -27.70
CA ASP A 247 -15.26 -27.47 -28.89
C ASP A 247 -13.86 -26.88 -28.61
N LEU A 248 -13.19 -27.43 -27.59
CA LEU A 248 -11.74 -27.42 -27.46
C LEU A 248 -11.30 -28.69 -28.16
N ASP A 249 -10.66 -28.54 -29.32
CA ASP A 249 -10.17 -29.64 -30.15
C ASP A 249 -9.59 -30.77 -29.29
N ALA A 250 -10.27 -31.91 -29.30
CA ALA A 250 -9.99 -33.09 -28.50
C ALA A 250 -8.69 -33.82 -28.91
N ASP A 251 -7.84 -33.18 -29.71
CA ASP A 251 -6.58 -33.72 -30.24
C ASP A 251 -5.33 -33.20 -29.49
N THR A 252 -5.48 -32.41 -28.42
CA THR A 252 -4.33 -31.85 -27.67
C THR A 252 -4.02 -32.50 -26.32
N ALA A 253 -4.73 -33.57 -25.92
CA ALA A 253 -4.47 -34.30 -24.67
C ALA A 253 -3.56 -35.54 -24.86
N GLN A 254 -2.53 -35.43 -25.70
CA GLN A 254 -1.34 -36.26 -25.54
C GLN A 254 -0.37 -35.49 -24.65
N TRP A 255 -0.18 -35.99 -23.43
CA TRP A 255 0.94 -35.59 -22.58
C TRP A 255 2.23 -35.71 -23.40
N PRO A 256 3.08 -34.68 -23.52
CA PRO A 256 4.37 -34.88 -24.15
C PRO A 256 5.23 -35.69 -23.19
N VAL A 257 5.21 -37.01 -23.37
CA VAL A 257 6.33 -37.86 -22.99
C VAL A 257 7.50 -37.42 -23.86
N ARG A 258 8.32 -36.50 -23.32
CA ARG A 258 9.61 -35.94 -23.80
C ARG A 258 9.58 -34.42 -23.88
N LEU A 259 10.10 -33.78 -22.84
CA LEU A 259 10.73 -32.46 -22.93
C LEU A 259 12.14 -32.64 -23.55
N HIS A 260 12.20 -32.75 -24.88
CA HIS A 260 13.43 -32.57 -25.65
C HIS A 260 13.12 -31.75 -26.92
N GLY A 261 13.70 -30.54 -26.98
CA GLY A 261 13.66 -29.60 -28.10
C GLY A 261 12.51 -28.58 -27.99
N GLU A 262 12.68 -27.26 -28.09
CA GLU A 262 13.77 -26.43 -28.62
C GLU A 262 13.84 -25.15 -27.77
N ILE A 263 14.90 -25.01 -26.97
CA ILE A 263 15.43 -23.69 -26.60
C ILE A 263 16.68 -23.59 -27.46
N ASP A 264 16.60 -22.78 -28.51
CA ASP A 264 17.72 -22.54 -29.42
C ASP A 264 18.96 -22.06 -28.64
N GLU A 265 20.08 -22.58 -29.11
CA GLU A 265 21.45 -22.42 -28.63
C GLU A 265 21.84 -20.95 -28.45
N GLU A 266 22.00 -20.49 -27.20
CA GLU A 266 23.00 -19.47 -26.83
C GLU A 266 23.18 -19.39 -25.31
N LEU A 267 23.48 -20.53 -24.66
CA LEU A 267 24.07 -20.53 -23.32
C LEU A 267 25.53 -20.95 -23.45
N GLY A 268 26.40 -19.92 -23.37
CA GLY A 268 27.84 -20.06 -23.40
C GLY A 268 28.35 -21.04 -22.36
N GLU A 269 29.45 -21.70 -22.72
CA GLU A 269 30.25 -22.60 -21.90
C GLU A 269 30.39 -22.06 -20.47
N TRP A 270 29.70 -22.68 -19.51
CA TRP A 270 30.00 -22.48 -18.09
C TRP A 270 31.18 -23.39 -17.76
N GLU A 271 32.36 -22.79 -17.67
CA GLU A 271 33.58 -23.40 -17.16
C GLU A 271 33.29 -24.07 -15.81
N GLU A 272 33.57 -25.38 -15.72
CA GLU A 272 33.76 -26.08 -14.45
C GLU A 272 34.90 -25.38 -13.70
N SER A 273 34.57 -24.51 -12.74
CA SER A 273 35.57 -23.98 -11.80
C SER A 273 35.07 -24.05 -10.37
N GLU A 274 35.85 -24.78 -9.56
CA GLU A 274 35.93 -24.76 -8.10
C GLU A 274 34.94 -25.63 -7.30
N THR A 275 35.12 -26.95 -7.41
CA THR A 275 35.07 -27.84 -6.23
C THR A 275 36.35 -28.68 -6.12
N GLU A 276 37.51 -28.04 -6.27
CA GLU A 276 38.82 -28.62 -5.93
C GLU A 276 39.29 -28.13 -4.56
N SER A 277 38.67 -28.64 -3.50
CA SER A 277 39.26 -28.66 -2.17
C SER A 277 38.51 -29.69 -1.32
N LEU A 278 38.87 -30.95 -1.50
CA LEU A 278 38.93 -32.03 -0.49
C LEU A 278 39.26 -33.39 -1.16
N ARG A 279 40.16 -33.40 -2.15
CA ARG A 279 40.83 -34.63 -2.64
C ARG A 279 42.25 -34.67 -2.08
N ALA A 280 42.38 -35.07 -0.82
CA ALA A 280 43.62 -35.60 -0.28
C ALA A 280 43.25 -36.57 0.86
N ASP A 281 43.78 -37.79 0.75
CA ASP A 281 43.67 -38.94 1.67
C ASP A 281 42.54 -39.94 1.36
N SER A 282 42.72 -40.68 0.27
CA SER A 282 42.04 -41.96 0.04
C SER A 282 42.95 -42.93 -0.74
N ASP A 283 44.19 -43.11 -0.27
CA ASP A 283 45.03 -44.24 -0.67
C ASP A 283 45.43 -44.98 0.61
N LEU A 284 44.53 -45.86 1.06
CA LEU A 284 44.75 -47.03 1.92
C LEU A 284 43.41 -47.43 2.53
N ILE A 285 42.75 -48.41 1.94
CA ILE A 285 42.15 -49.59 2.61
C ILE A 285 41.63 -50.48 1.48
N THR A 286 42.43 -51.50 1.16
CA THR A 286 41.93 -52.72 0.54
C THR A 286 41.25 -53.58 1.61
N ASP A 287 40.08 -54.11 1.23
CA ASP A 287 39.48 -55.35 1.75
C ASP A 287 38.70 -55.26 3.07
N GLN A 288 37.38 -55.07 2.95
CA GLN A 288 36.32 -55.89 3.57
C GLN A 288 34.93 -55.43 3.08
N SER A 289 34.51 -56.00 1.95
CA SER A 289 33.15 -55.85 1.41
C SER A 289 32.16 -56.69 2.21
N ALA A 290 31.49 -56.08 3.20
CA ALA A 290 30.09 -56.40 3.44
C ALA A 290 29.28 -55.77 2.28
N PRO A 291 28.23 -56.43 1.75
CA PRO A 291 27.36 -55.75 0.80
C PRO A 291 26.78 -54.53 1.53
N ILE A 292 27.10 -53.33 1.04
CA ILE A 292 26.41 -52.12 1.47
C ILE A 292 24.94 -52.37 1.14
N ASP A 293 24.09 -52.43 2.17
CA ASP A 293 22.66 -52.56 2.00
C ASP A 293 22.16 -51.20 1.50
N TRP A 294 22.28 -50.97 0.19
CA TRP A 294 21.88 -49.73 -0.49
C TRP A 294 20.43 -49.34 -0.15
N GLN A 295 19.59 -50.33 0.14
CA GLN A 295 18.19 -50.11 0.53
C GLN A 295 18.13 -49.57 1.96
N GLN A 296 18.96 -50.07 2.87
CA GLN A 296 19.09 -49.48 4.20
C GLN A 296 19.64 -48.04 4.14
N ASP A 297 20.60 -47.76 3.28
CA ASP A 297 21.13 -46.39 3.11
C ASP A 297 20.09 -45.44 2.51
N ALA A 298 19.36 -45.89 1.47
CA ALA A 298 18.22 -45.15 0.93
C ALA A 298 17.16 -44.85 2.02
N ASN A 299 16.77 -45.86 2.80
CA ASN A 299 15.82 -45.72 3.90
C ASN A 299 16.30 -44.73 4.96
N ASN A 300 17.60 -44.74 5.30
CA ASN A 300 18.17 -43.77 6.23
C ASN A 300 18.04 -42.34 5.71
N HIS A 301 18.36 -42.11 4.43
CA HIS A 301 18.22 -40.80 3.78
C HIS A 301 16.77 -40.32 3.73
N PHE A 302 15.82 -41.15 3.27
CA PHE A 302 14.40 -40.81 3.27
C PHE A 302 13.86 -40.56 4.69
N SER A 303 14.29 -41.34 5.68
CA SER A 303 13.89 -41.10 7.06
C SER A 303 14.40 -39.76 7.60
N VAL A 304 15.61 -39.33 7.23
CA VAL A 304 16.12 -37.99 7.59
C VAL A 304 15.31 -36.91 6.89
N GLY A 305 15.06 -37.05 5.59
CA GLY A 305 14.22 -36.13 4.81
C GLY A 305 12.83 -35.97 5.45
N TYR A 306 12.17 -37.07 5.77
CA TYR A 306 10.85 -37.09 6.39
C TYR A 306 10.84 -36.44 7.79
N GLN A 307 11.87 -36.65 8.60
CA GLN A 307 12.00 -35.96 9.90
C GLN A 307 12.17 -34.45 9.74
N ARG A 308 12.95 -34.01 8.75
CA ARG A 308 13.12 -32.58 8.44
C ARG A 308 11.83 -31.96 7.92
N ARG A 309 11.12 -32.64 7.03
CA ARG A 309 9.78 -32.26 6.56
C ARG A 309 8.80 -32.04 7.71
N ARG A 310 8.74 -32.98 8.66
CA ARG A 310 7.94 -32.82 9.89
C ARG A 310 8.37 -31.62 10.74
N SER A 311 9.65 -31.28 10.76
CA SER A 311 10.13 -30.09 11.47
C SER A 311 9.68 -28.80 10.77
N ILE A 312 9.66 -28.79 9.44
CA ILE A 312 9.16 -27.69 8.60
C ILE A 312 7.66 -27.48 8.83
N GLU A 313 6.88 -28.57 8.87
CA GLU A 313 5.44 -28.53 9.20
C GLU A 313 5.19 -28.03 10.62
N ALA A 314 6.07 -28.37 11.56
CA ALA A 314 6.03 -27.88 12.94
C ALA A 314 6.48 -26.41 13.08
N GLY A 315 6.96 -25.78 11.99
CA GLY A 315 7.24 -24.34 11.93
C GLY A 315 8.69 -23.94 11.62
N ASP A 316 9.65 -24.88 11.59
CA ASP A 316 11.04 -24.57 11.20
C ASP A 316 11.18 -24.47 9.67
N ARG A 317 10.61 -23.40 9.12
CA ARG A 317 10.65 -23.08 7.69
C ARG A 317 11.89 -22.26 7.34
N THR A 318 13.05 -22.55 7.91
CA THR A 318 14.30 -21.89 7.50
C THR A 318 14.80 -22.48 6.19
N LEU A 319 15.41 -21.65 5.34
CA LEU A 319 15.98 -22.10 4.06
C LEU A 319 16.97 -23.26 4.26
N THR A 320 17.77 -23.19 5.32
CA THR A 320 18.72 -24.25 5.70
C THR A 320 18.04 -25.58 6.01
N THR A 321 16.90 -25.57 6.70
CA THR A 321 16.15 -26.79 7.03
C THR A 321 15.49 -27.36 5.78
N ILE A 322 14.98 -26.51 4.90
CA ILE A 322 14.42 -26.91 3.60
C ILE A 322 15.50 -27.54 2.71
N GLU A 323 16.65 -26.89 2.54
CA GLU A 323 17.76 -27.41 1.72
C GLU A 323 18.34 -28.71 2.28
N SER A 324 18.43 -28.84 3.61
CA SER A 324 18.81 -30.09 4.25
C SER A 324 17.80 -31.20 4.01
N ALA A 325 16.50 -30.90 3.98
CA ALA A 325 15.47 -31.88 3.66
C ALA A 325 15.57 -32.32 2.19
N ILE A 326 15.68 -31.37 1.26
CA ILE A 326 15.89 -31.62 -0.18
C ILE A 326 17.08 -32.55 -0.38
N SER A 327 18.24 -32.19 0.18
CA SER A 327 19.48 -32.98 0.05
C SER A 327 19.31 -34.42 0.53
N ALA A 328 18.53 -34.64 1.60
CA ALA A 328 18.27 -35.97 2.14
C ALA A 328 17.34 -36.79 1.23
N TYR A 329 16.27 -36.21 0.71
CA TYR A 329 15.39 -36.89 -0.26
C TYR A 329 16.13 -37.20 -1.57
N GLU A 330 16.95 -36.27 -2.08
CA GLU A 330 17.76 -36.47 -3.28
C GLU A 330 18.80 -37.58 -3.11
N ALA A 331 19.51 -37.61 -1.98
CA ALA A 331 20.45 -38.69 -1.68
C ALA A 331 19.74 -40.07 -1.61
N GLY A 332 18.55 -40.11 -1.00
CA GLY A 332 17.72 -41.34 -0.98
C GLY A 332 17.31 -41.78 -2.38
N LEU A 333 16.90 -40.84 -3.23
CA LEU A 333 16.51 -41.10 -4.61
C LEU A 333 17.68 -41.57 -5.48
N GLN A 334 18.86 -40.95 -5.33
CA GLN A 334 20.09 -41.36 -6.00
C GLN A 334 20.47 -42.81 -5.64
N CYS A 335 20.35 -43.21 -4.37
CA CYS A 335 20.58 -44.59 -3.95
C CYS A 335 19.64 -45.58 -4.66
N VAL A 336 18.35 -45.23 -4.78
CA VAL A 336 17.34 -46.07 -5.45
C VAL A 336 17.58 -46.14 -6.96
N GLU A 337 17.89 -45.01 -7.62
CA GLU A 337 18.11 -44.93 -9.07
C GLU A 337 19.36 -45.69 -9.50
N ALA A 338 20.47 -45.55 -8.78
CA ALA A 338 21.73 -46.24 -9.07
C ALA A 338 21.55 -47.76 -9.12
N HIS A 339 20.72 -48.33 -8.24
CA HIS A 339 20.50 -49.78 -8.14
C HIS A 339 19.30 -50.27 -8.96
N GLY A 340 18.33 -49.40 -9.28
CA GLY A 340 17.24 -49.69 -10.22
C GLY A 340 17.69 -49.85 -11.67
N LEU A 341 18.84 -49.27 -12.04
CA LEU A 341 19.55 -49.44 -13.31
C LEU A 341 20.36 -50.75 -13.37
N GLU A 342 20.97 -51.18 -12.26
CA GLU A 342 21.74 -52.45 -12.19
C GLU A 342 20.86 -53.70 -12.28
N ALA A 343 19.61 -53.64 -11.81
CA ALA A 343 18.65 -54.74 -11.94
C ALA A 343 18.13 -54.94 -13.38
N GLY A 344 18.33 -53.97 -14.28
CA GLY A 344 17.83 -53.93 -15.66
C GLY A 344 18.83 -54.40 -16.71
N GLY A 345 19.56 -55.49 -16.46
CA GLY A 345 20.53 -56.09 -17.40
C GLY A 345 19.91 -56.71 -18.66
N LEU A 346 19.08 -55.96 -19.41
CA LEU A 346 18.51 -56.36 -20.69
C LEU A 346 18.58 -55.20 -21.68
N GLU A 347 18.95 -55.56 -22.92
CA GLU A 347 19.07 -54.69 -24.07
C GLU A 347 17.86 -53.77 -24.25
N VAL A 348 18.16 -52.53 -24.62
CA VAL A 348 17.23 -51.46 -24.96
C VAL A 348 16.42 -51.88 -26.18
N ASP A 349 15.28 -52.53 -25.98
CA ASP A 349 14.25 -52.72 -27.02
C ASP A 349 12.87 -53.10 -26.42
N SER A 350 12.43 -52.41 -25.37
CA SER A 350 11.01 -52.29 -25.04
C SER A 350 10.77 -51.15 -24.04
N LEU A 351 10.03 -50.14 -24.47
CA LEU A 351 9.55 -49.00 -23.68
C LEU A 351 8.47 -49.44 -22.69
N GLU A 352 8.81 -50.24 -21.69
CA GLU A 352 8.03 -50.35 -20.45
C GLU A 352 8.84 -49.68 -19.34
N VAL A 353 8.44 -48.46 -18.98
CA VAL A 353 8.94 -47.78 -17.79
C VAL A 353 8.31 -48.48 -16.60
N ASP A 354 8.90 -49.62 -16.20
CA ASP A 354 8.50 -50.30 -14.97
C ASP A 354 8.76 -49.36 -13.80
N SER A 355 7.70 -48.97 -13.08
CA SER A 355 7.82 -48.16 -11.87
C SER A 355 8.78 -48.83 -10.89
N LEU A 356 9.53 -48.05 -10.10
CA LEU A 356 10.45 -48.60 -9.11
C LEU A 356 9.70 -49.43 -8.03
N GLU A 357 8.42 -49.12 -7.82
CA GLU A 357 7.50 -49.94 -7.02
C GLU A 357 7.16 -51.29 -7.69
N ALA A 358 7.01 -51.34 -9.03
CA ALA A 358 6.86 -52.59 -9.78
C ALA A 358 8.12 -53.48 -9.68
N LYS A 359 9.30 -52.85 -9.49
CA LYS A 359 10.56 -53.55 -9.16
C LYS A 359 10.66 -54.03 -7.70
N GLY A 360 9.61 -53.83 -6.88
CA GLY A 360 9.50 -54.36 -5.52
C GLY A 360 10.32 -53.60 -4.46
N ILE A 361 10.84 -52.42 -4.79
CA ILE A 361 11.62 -51.58 -3.87
C ILE A 361 10.68 -50.91 -2.87
N LYS A 362 10.89 -51.17 -1.58
CA LYS A 362 10.12 -50.53 -0.49
C LYS A 362 10.96 -49.49 0.22
N ILE A 363 10.45 -48.26 0.27
CA ILE A 363 11.06 -47.13 0.97
C ILE A 363 10.45 -47.06 2.35
N ARG A 364 11.28 -47.13 3.39
CA ARG A 364 10.81 -47.18 4.78
C ARG A 364 11.34 -46.05 5.63
N ASP A 365 10.53 -45.60 6.58
CA ASP A 365 10.97 -44.70 7.64
C ASP A 365 11.79 -45.45 8.72
N ALA A 366 12.35 -44.71 9.69
CA ALA A 366 13.09 -45.29 10.82
C ALA A 366 12.29 -46.29 11.68
N ASN A 367 10.95 -46.29 11.60
CA ASN A 367 10.07 -47.21 12.30
C ASN A 367 9.67 -48.43 11.44
N GLY A 368 10.15 -48.49 10.20
CA GLY A 368 9.83 -49.53 9.23
C GLY A 368 8.50 -49.35 8.50
N ALA A 369 7.82 -48.20 8.65
CA ALA A 369 6.61 -47.87 7.91
C ALA A 369 6.95 -47.61 6.44
N ASP A 370 6.12 -48.12 5.53
CA ASP A 370 6.27 -47.93 4.08
C ASP A 370 5.88 -46.49 3.74
N LEU A 371 6.83 -45.69 3.23
CA LEU A 371 6.59 -44.31 2.81
C LEU A 371 6.04 -44.25 1.39
N GLY A 372 6.39 -45.20 0.53
CA GLY A 372 6.06 -45.17 -0.90
C GLY A 372 6.86 -44.12 -1.69
N LEU A 373 7.18 -44.44 -2.95
CA LEU A 373 8.00 -43.54 -3.78
C LEU A 373 7.21 -42.30 -4.21
N SER A 374 5.92 -42.48 -4.54
CA SER A 374 5.03 -41.38 -4.90
C SER A 374 4.94 -40.31 -3.81
N SER A 375 4.82 -40.73 -2.54
CA SER A 375 4.82 -39.82 -1.38
C SER A 375 6.15 -39.08 -1.21
N CYS A 376 7.28 -39.79 -1.33
CA CYS A 376 8.60 -39.18 -1.21
C CYS A 376 8.85 -38.14 -2.32
N LEU A 377 8.43 -38.42 -3.55
CA LEU A 377 8.52 -37.47 -4.66
C LEU A 377 7.59 -36.28 -4.46
N ASN A 378 6.36 -36.50 -3.98
CA ASN A 378 5.45 -35.41 -3.62
C ASN A 378 6.04 -34.48 -2.54
N ASP A 379 6.65 -35.05 -1.50
CA ASP A 379 7.34 -34.29 -0.45
C ASP A 379 8.50 -33.48 -1.04
N LEU A 380 9.35 -34.09 -1.88
CA LEU A 380 10.48 -33.42 -2.52
C LEU A 380 10.01 -32.27 -3.43
N GLY A 381 8.97 -32.49 -4.23
CA GLY A 381 8.35 -31.44 -5.06
C GLY A 381 7.84 -30.28 -4.20
N THR A 382 7.23 -30.59 -3.05
CA THR A 382 6.74 -29.57 -2.10
C THR A 382 7.89 -28.78 -1.49
N LEU A 383 8.99 -29.43 -1.15
CA LEU A 383 10.18 -28.77 -0.60
C LEU A 383 10.82 -27.81 -1.60
N TYR A 384 10.91 -28.20 -2.88
CA TYR A 384 11.38 -27.29 -3.94
C TYR A 384 10.48 -26.08 -4.13
N TRP A 385 9.15 -26.27 -4.07
CA TRP A 385 8.20 -25.16 -4.10
C TRP A 385 8.33 -24.24 -2.88
N LEU A 386 8.51 -24.79 -1.68
CA LEU A 386 8.76 -24.02 -0.46
C LEU A 386 10.08 -23.26 -0.52
N LYS A 387 11.14 -23.87 -1.08
CA LYS A 387 12.42 -23.20 -1.33
C LYS A 387 12.21 -21.98 -2.23
N ALA A 388 11.48 -22.13 -3.34
CA ALA A 388 11.21 -21.05 -4.27
C ALA A 388 10.53 -19.84 -3.60
N GLN A 389 9.66 -20.05 -2.61
CA GLN A 389 9.00 -18.96 -1.87
C GLN A 389 9.93 -18.17 -0.93
N GLN A 390 11.16 -18.64 -0.70
CA GLN A 390 12.14 -18.00 0.18
C GLN A 390 13.29 -17.32 -0.57
N LEU A 391 13.32 -17.45 -1.89
CA LEU A 391 14.38 -16.89 -2.72
C LEU A 391 13.98 -15.51 -3.21
N ASP A 392 14.91 -14.56 -3.11
CA ASP A 392 14.72 -13.20 -3.62
C ASP A 392 15.03 -13.10 -5.12
N ASP A 393 15.84 -14.02 -5.66
CA ASP A 393 16.25 -14.04 -7.06
C ASP A 393 15.17 -14.66 -7.96
N PRO A 394 14.58 -13.92 -8.91
CA PRO A 394 13.49 -14.43 -9.75
C PRO A 394 13.87 -15.65 -10.58
N GLN A 395 15.11 -15.72 -11.08
CA GLN A 395 15.53 -16.84 -11.92
C GLN A 395 15.65 -18.12 -11.10
N GLN A 396 16.31 -18.06 -9.94
CA GLN A 396 16.41 -19.22 -9.04
C GLN A 396 15.04 -19.68 -8.52
N THR A 397 14.13 -18.73 -8.28
CA THR A 397 12.73 -18.99 -7.92
C THR A 397 12.01 -19.76 -9.03
N THR A 398 12.12 -19.31 -10.28
CA THR A 398 11.58 -20.00 -11.46
C THR A 398 12.19 -21.39 -11.62
N ASP A 399 13.50 -21.53 -11.50
CA ASP A 399 14.19 -22.81 -11.64
C ASP A 399 13.70 -23.82 -10.58
N CYS A 400 13.57 -23.39 -9.32
CA CYS A 400 13.03 -24.24 -8.25
C CYS A 400 11.56 -24.65 -8.50
N MET A 401 10.73 -23.76 -9.06
CA MET A 401 9.35 -24.10 -9.42
C MET A 401 9.28 -25.10 -10.58
N VAL A 402 10.12 -24.94 -11.60
CA VAL A 402 10.22 -25.90 -12.71
C VAL A 402 10.69 -27.27 -12.20
N GLN A 403 11.69 -27.30 -11.31
CA GLN A 403 12.14 -28.54 -10.65
C GLN A 403 11.01 -29.20 -9.85
N SER A 404 10.24 -28.41 -9.09
CA SER A 404 9.08 -28.90 -8.35
C SER A 404 8.06 -29.61 -9.27
N ILE A 405 7.70 -29.00 -10.40
CA ILE A 405 6.77 -29.57 -11.39
C ILE A 405 7.33 -30.86 -12.01
N GLN A 406 8.62 -30.89 -12.35
CA GLN A 406 9.28 -32.08 -12.88
C GLN A 406 9.22 -33.25 -11.88
N ILE A 407 9.49 -32.98 -10.60
CA ILE A 407 9.44 -33.99 -9.54
C ILE A 407 8.01 -34.50 -9.30
N TYR A 408 7.00 -33.61 -9.30
CA TYR A 408 5.60 -34.03 -9.22
C TYR A 408 5.17 -34.86 -10.42
N SER A 409 5.63 -34.52 -11.63
CA SER A 409 5.34 -35.30 -12.83
C SER A 409 5.90 -36.73 -12.71
N ARG A 410 7.11 -36.87 -12.17
CA ARG A 410 7.70 -38.18 -11.84
C ARG A 410 6.92 -38.95 -10.76
N ALA A 411 6.27 -38.25 -9.84
CA ALA A 411 5.39 -38.87 -8.85
C ALA A 411 4.12 -39.44 -9.52
N LEU A 412 3.53 -38.70 -10.47
CA LEU A 412 2.38 -39.17 -11.26
C LEU A 412 2.72 -40.38 -12.14
N GLU A 413 3.95 -40.48 -12.64
CA GLU A 413 4.42 -41.66 -13.40
C GLU A 413 4.42 -42.95 -12.57
N GLN A 414 4.41 -42.87 -11.24
CA GLN A 414 4.29 -44.06 -10.37
C GLN A 414 2.88 -44.68 -10.40
N GLN A 415 1.90 -44.00 -11.03
CA GLN A 415 0.51 -44.46 -11.17
C GLN A 415 -0.19 -44.76 -9.83
N ASP A 416 0.24 -44.09 -8.77
CA ASP A 416 -0.44 -44.14 -7.48
C ASP A 416 -1.71 -43.30 -7.53
N ALA A 417 -2.84 -43.99 -7.76
CA ALA A 417 -4.15 -43.36 -7.83
C ALA A 417 -4.54 -42.64 -6.54
N THR A 418 -4.01 -43.06 -5.39
CA THR A 418 -4.38 -42.45 -4.09
C THR A 418 -3.77 -41.07 -3.90
N MET A 419 -2.60 -40.82 -4.49
CA MET A 419 -1.88 -39.55 -4.40
C MET A 419 -2.11 -38.63 -5.60
N SER A 420 -2.69 -39.15 -6.69
CA SER A 420 -2.80 -38.42 -7.96
C SER A 420 -3.54 -37.08 -7.80
N CYS A 421 -4.67 -37.05 -7.09
CA CYS A 421 -5.43 -35.82 -6.84
C CYS A 421 -4.58 -34.74 -6.14
N GLN A 422 -3.90 -35.12 -5.05
CA GLN A 422 -3.02 -34.22 -4.30
C GLN A 422 -1.86 -33.71 -5.16
N ILE A 423 -1.23 -34.58 -5.95
CA ILE A 423 -0.10 -34.18 -6.80
C ILE A 423 -0.57 -33.20 -7.89
N TYR A 424 -1.70 -33.45 -8.56
CA TYR A 424 -2.27 -32.49 -9.51
C TYR A 424 -2.61 -31.14 -8.87
N SER A 425 -3.18 -31.16 -7.65
CA SER A 425 -3.44 -29.93 -6.87
C SER A 425 -2.16 -29.13 -6.62
N ASN A 426 -1.09 -29.81 -6.21
CA ASN A 426 0.20 -29.19 -5.95
C ASN A 426 0.82 -28.61 -7.23
N ILE A 427 0.77 -29.33 -8.35
CA ILE A 427 1.23 -28.81 -9.66
C ILE A 427 0.44 -27.55 -10.04
N GLY A 428 -0.87 -27.54 -9.81
CA GLY A 428 -1.73 -26.37 -10.06
C GLY A 428 -1.33 -25.15 -9.24
N ALA A 429 -0.97 -25.35 -7.98
CA ALA A 429 -0.49 -24.28 -7.11
C ALA A 429 0.85 -23.71 -7.60
N VAL A 430 1.77 -24.57 -8.03
CA VAL A 430 3.07 -24.15 -8.56
C VAL A 430 2.90 -23.37 -9.86
N TYR A 431 2.10 -23.85 -10.82
CA TYR A 431 1.82 -23.11 -12.06
C TYR A 431 1.14 -21.76 -11.80
N SER A 432 0.20 -21.71 -10.86
CA SER A 432 -0.50 -20.48 -10.48
C SER A 432 0.45 -19.41 -9.93
N LEU A 433 1.53 -19.83 -9.27
CA LEU A 433 2.57 -18.96 -8.76
C LEU A 433 3.58 -18.59 -9.86
N LEU A 434 3.98 -19.57 -10.69
CA LEU A 434 4.89 -19.37 -11.82
C LEU A 434 4.36 -18.32 -12.82
N ALA A 435 3.04 -18.18 -12.93
CA ALA A 435 2.38 -17.15 -13.72
C ALA A 435 2.75 -15.70 -13.34
N THR A 436 3.40 -15.49 -12.18
CA THR A 436 3.92 -14.17 -11.76
C THR A 436 5.35 -13.90 -12.24
N TYR A 437 6.07 -14.93 -12.72
CA TYR A 437 7.49 -14.87 -13.11
C TYR A 437 7.74 -15.15 -14.61
N GLY A 438 6.78 -15.75 -15.32
CA GLY A 438 6.94 -16.17 -16.72
C GLY A 438 5.76 -15.77 -17.62
N ASP A 439 5.51 -16.58 -18.65
CA ASP A 439 4.32 -16.45 -19.51
C ASP A 439 3.05 -16.73 -18.68
N SER A 440 2.47 -15.65 -18.17
CA SER A 440 1.35 -15.68 -17.24
C SER A 440 0.14 -16.42 -17.80
N ALA A 441 -0.22 -16.17 -19.07
CA ALA A 441 -1.38 -16.80 -19.69
C ALA A 441 -1.17 -18.31 -19.83
N PHE A 442 -0.01 -18.71 -20.35
CA PHE A 442 0.34 -20.13 -20.49
C PHE A 442 0.33 -20.85 -19.14
N CYS A 443 1.02 -20.30 -18.12
CA CYS A 443 1.08 -20.91 -16.80
C CYS A 443 -0.30 -21.04 -16.14
N LEU A 444 -1.17 -20.03 -16.28
CA LEU A 444 -2.52 -20.08 -15.74
C LEU A 444 -3.40 -21.10 -16.48
N GLN A 445 -3.25 -21.26 -17.80
CA GLN A 445 -3.92 -22.31 -18.56
C GLN A 445 -3.49 -23.71 -18.10
N GLN A 446 -2.19 -23.91 -17.86
CA GLN A 446 -1.68 -25.16 -17.29
C GLN A 446 -2.24 -25.39 -15.88
N ALA A 447 -2.27 -24.36 -15.02
CA ALA A 447 -2.87 -24.44 -13.69
C ALA A 447 -4.34 -24.86 -13.75
N ALA A 448 -5.13 -24.25 -14.64
CA ALA A 448 -6.54 -24.60 -14.81
C ALA A 448 -6.70 -26.06 -15.26
N ALA A 449 -5.88 -26.53 -16.22
CA ALA A 449 -5.94 -27.90 -16.71
C ALA A 449 -5.65 -28.92 -15.59
N VAL A 450 -4.59 -28.72 -14.80
CA VAL A 450 -4.24 -29.65 -13.72
C VAL A 450 -5.20 -29.59 -12.54
N TYR A 451 -5.75 -28.43 -12.19
CA TYR A 451 -6.80 -28.35 -11.17
C TYR A 451 -8.09 -29.04 -11.61
N ASN A 452 -8.52 -28.89 -12.87
CA ASN A 452 -9.65 -29.65 -13.40
C ASN A 452 -9.36 -31.16 -13.33
N GLN A 453 -8.13 -31.59 -13.62
CA GLN A 453 -7.75 -33.00 -13.49
C GLN A 453 -7.80 -33.48 -12.02
N ALA A 454 -7.33 -32.66 -11.06
CA ALA A 454 -7.47 -32.95 -9.64
C ALA A 454 -8.95 -33.10 -9.23
N ILE A 455 -9.81 -32.18 -9.66
CA ILE A 455 -11.26 -32.21 -9.37
C ILE A 455 -11.92 -33.45 -10.00
N MET A 456 -11.56 -33.81 -11.24
CA MET A 456 -12.07 -35.01 -11.91
C MET A 456 -11.65 -36.31 -11.20
N LEU A 457 -10.46 -36.32 -10.62
CA LEU A 457 -9.94 -37.43 -9.82
C LEU A 457 -10.42 -37.40 -8.38
N SER A 458 -10.98 -36.27 -7.91
CA SER A 458 -11.58 -36.18 -6.59
C SER A 458 -12.71 -37.21 -6.49
N SER A 459 -12.44 -38.24 -5.71
CA SER A 459 -13.18 -39.47 -5.55
C SER A 459 -14.16 -39.39 -4.37
N SER A 460 -14.79 -40.51 -4.02
CA SER A 460 -15.63 -40.61 -2.81
C SER A 460 -14.84 -40.57 -1.50
N THR A 461 -13.50 -40.52 -1.53
CA THR A 461 -12.67 -40.46 -0.31
C THR A 461 -12.20 -39.06 0.06
N GLU A 462 -12.17 -38.10 -0.87
CA GLU A 462 -11.92 -36.70 -0.54
C GLU A 462 -13.04 -36.14 0.33
N THR A 463 -12.65 -35.35 1.32
CA THR A 463 -13.62 -34.62 2.12
C THR A 463 -14.26 -33.50 1.31
N PRO A 464 -15.51 -33.09 1.62
CA PRO A 464 -16.14 -31.93 1.00
C PRO A 464 -15.27 -30.66 1.07
N LEU A 465 -14.48 -30.52 2.13
CA LEU A 465 -13.53 -29.43 2.32
C LEU A 465 -12.40 -29.45 1.29
N GLU A 466 -11.75 -30.59 1.07
CA GLU A 466 -10.66 -30.72 0.09
C GLU A 466 -11.14 -30.38 -1.31
N HIS A 467 -12.29 -30.91 -1.71
CA HIS A 467 -12.92 -30.56 -2.99
C HIS A 467 -13.22 -29.05 -3.08
N ALA A 468 -13.75 -28.44 -2.02
CA ALA A 468 -13.97 -27.00 -2.00
C ALA A 468 -12.69 -26.17 -2.15
N THR A 469 -11.57 -26.59 -1.55
CA THR A 469 -10.29 -25.90 -1.72
C THR A 469 -9.76 -25.96 -3.15
N LEU A 470 -9.97 -27.08 -3.86
CA LEU A 470 -9.64 -27.20 -5.28
C LEU A 470 -10.48 -26.24 -6.13
N CYS A 471 -11.81 -26.23 -5.91
CA CYS A 471 -12.72 -25.36 -6.64
C CYS A 471 -12.43 -23.88 -6.38
N ASN A 472 -12.10 -23.49 -5.15
CA ASN A 472 -11.67 -22.12 -4.83
C ASN A 472 -10.36 -21.75 -5.56
N SER A 473 -9.38 -22.65 -5.58
CA SER A 473 -8.11 -22.43 -6.27
C SER A 473 -8.30 -22.28 -7.78
N LEU A 474 -9.12 -23.15 -8.37
CA LEU A 474 -9.50 -23.08 -9.79
C LEU A 474 -10.24 -21.77 -10.10
N GLY A 475 -11.15 -21.33 -9.23
CA GLY A 475 -11.84 -20.04 -9.35
C GLY A 475 -10.86 -18.86 -9.37
N SER A 476 -9.82 -18.90 -8.55
CA SER A 476 -8.75 -17.89 -8.55
C SER A 476 -7.97 -17.87 -9.85
N VAL A 477 -7.65 -19.05 -10.39
CA VAL A 477 -6.97 -19.19 -11.68
C VAL A 477 -7.81 -18.62 -12.82
N TYR A 478 -9.10 -18.96 -12.90
CA TYR A 478 -9.98 -18.40 -13.92
C TYR A 478 -10.15 -16.88 -13.77
N TRP A 479 -10.26 -16.37 -12.55
CA TRP A 479 -10.32 -14.92 -12.36
C TRP A 479 -9.04 -14.23 -12.88
N LYS A 480 -7.85 -14.81 -12.64
CA LYS A 480 -6.59 -14.30 -13.21
C LYS A 480 -6.56 -14.42 -14.74
N LEU A 481 -7.01 -15.53 -15.32
CA LEU A 481 -7.10 -15.72 -16.77
C LEU A 481 -7.98 -14.66 -17.44
N SER A 482 -9.03 -14.20 -16.76
CA SER A 482 -9.93 -13.18 -17.32
C SER A 482 -9.25 -11.84 -17.65
N HIS A 483 -8.06 -11.58 -17.11
CA HIS A 483 -7.25 -10.40 -17.42
C HIS A 483 -6.43 -10.54 -18.71
N HIS A 484 -6.39 -11.72 -19.31
CA HIS A 484 -5.62 -12.01 -20.54
C HIS A 484 -6.52 -12.10 -21.77
N ASP A 485 -7.43 -13.07 -21.80
CA ASP A 485 -8.36 -13.29 -22.90
C ASP A 485 -9.74 -13.72 -22.39
N GLN A 486 -10.72 -13.84 -23.30
CA GLN A 486 -12.05 -14.41 -23.04
C GLN A 486 -12.68 -13.97 -21.70
N THR A 487 -12.57 -12.67 -21.35
CA THR A 487 -12.82 -12.14 -20.01
C THR A 487 -14.15 -12.62 -19.41
N ASP A 488 -15.26 -12.49 -20.14
CA ASP A 488 -16.58 -12.90 -19.64
C ASP A 488 -16.69 -14.40 -19.38
N GLN A 489 -16.08 -15.21 -20.25
CA GLN A 489 -16.10 -16.68 -20.12
C GLN A 489 -15.33 -17.10 -18.88
N HIS A 490 -14.11 -16.61 -18.71
CA HIS A 490 -13.29 -16.94 -17.54
C HIS A 490 -13.90 -16.41 -16.24
N LEU A 491 -14.50 -15.21 -16.24
CA LEU A 491 -15.21 -14.72 -15.06
C LEU A 491 -16.42 -15.58 -14.69
N ARG A 492 -17.17 -16.08 -15.67
CA ARG A 492 -18.29 -17.02 -15.42
C ARG A 492 -17.80 -18.36 -14.89
N LEU A 493 -16.68 -18.88 -15.40
CA LEU A 493 -16.04 -20.08 -14.88
C LEU A 493 -15.56 -19.87 -13.43
N ALA A 494 -14.96 -18.71 -13.12
CA ALA A 494 -14.54 -18.35 -11.77
C ALA A 494 -15.73 -18.32 -10.80
N ILE A 495 -16.83 -17.66 -11.19
CA ILE A 495 -18.07 -17.61 -10.41
C ILE A 495 -18.60 -19.01 -10.14
N GLY A 496 -18.67 -19.87 -11.16
CA GLY A 496 -19.12 -21.26 -11.01
C GLY A 496 -18.27 -22.06 -10.02
N ALA A 497 -16.94 -21.98 -10.16
CA ALA A 497 -16.00 -22.68 -9.28
C ALA A 497 -16.08 -22.19 -7.82
N TYR A 498 -16.22 -20.88 -7.58
CA TYR A 498 -16.44 -20.36 -6.23
C TYR A 498 -17.79 -20.80 -5.64
N GLN A 499 -18.85 -20.82 -6.44
CA GLN A 499 -20.17 -21.29 -5.98
C GLN A 499 -20.14 -22.77 -5.59
N GLU A 500 -19.43 -23.60 -6.36
CA GLU A 500 -19.20 -25.01 -6.03
C GLU A 500 -18.41 -25.15 -4.72
N ALA A 501 -17.34 -24.36 -4.56
CA ALA A 501 -16.51 -24.35 -3.35
C ALA A 501 -17.32 -24.03 -2.08
N LEU A 502 -18.24 -23.06 -2.13
CA LEU A 502 -19.05 -22.65 -0.97
C LEU A 502 -19.84 -23.82 -0.34
N SER A 503 -20.19 -24.85 -1.11
CA SER A 503 -20.97 -25.99 -0.62
C SER A 503 -20.19 -26.97 0.27
N GLY A 504 -18.85 -26.94 0.22
CA GLY A 504 -18.00 -27.87 0.97
C GLY A 504 -17.52 -27.35 2.33
N TYR A 505 -17.80 -26.09 2.68
CA TYR A 505 -17.40 -25.50 3.96
C TYR A 505 -18.49 -25.67 5.03
N ASP A 506 -18.14 -26.31 6.14
CA ASP A 506 -18.94 -26.27 7.37
C ASP A 506 -18.70 -24.94 8.09
N LEU A 507 -19.75 -24.14 8.27
CA LEU A 507 -19.67 -22.83 8.94
C LEU A 507 -19.29 -22.93 10.43
N ALA A 508 -19.45 -24.08 11.08
CA ALA A 508 -19.04 -24.26 12.47
C ALA A 508 -17.50 -24.25 12.61
N ASP A 509 -16.80 -24.81 11.63
CA ASP A 509 -15.36 -25.06 11.69
C ASP A 509 -14.56 -24.20 10.69
N HIS A 510 -15.19 -23.73 9.60
CA HIS A 510 -14.52 -23.11 8.45
C HIS A 510 -15.15 -21.77 8.02
N ALA A 511 -15.74 -21.03 8.96
CA ALA A 511 -16.41 -19.76 8.69
C ALA A 511 -15.54 -18.72 7.95
N LEU A 512 -14.25 -18.62 8.30
CA LEU A 512 -13.34 -17.67 7.67
C LEU A 512 -12.95 -18.06 6.24
N ASP A 513 -12.79 -19.36 5.97
CA ASP A 513 -12.53 -19.87 4.63
C ASP A 513 -13.75 -19.65 3.72
N TYR A 514 -14.95 -19.96 4.23
CA TYR A 514 -16.21 -19.65 3.56
C TYR A 514 -16.31 -18.15 3.22
N ALA A 515 -15.99 -17.26 4.17
CA ALA A 515 -16.00 -15.82 3.94
C ALA A 515 -14.93 -15.37 2.93
N ALA A 516 -13.79 -16.06 2.86
CA ALA A 516 -12.78 -15.82 1.83
C ALA A 516 -13.30 -16.14 0.44
N VAL A 517 -13.97 -17.28 0.28
CA VAL A 517 -14.60 -17.64 -0.99
C VAL A 517 -15.72 -16.67 -1.35
N GLN A 518 -16.54 -16.22 -0.39
CA GLN A 518 -17.56 -15.20 -0.63
C GLN A 518 -16.96 -13.87 -1.12
N ASN A 519 -15.88 -13.40 -0.51
CA ASN A 519 -15.18 -12.22 -0.99
C ASN A 519 -14.64 -12.40 -2.43
N ASN A 520 -14.05 -13.57 -2.74
CA ASN A 520 -13.54 -13.87 -4.08
C ASN A 520 -14.67 -13.94 -5.13
N LEU A 521 -15.82 -14.52 -4.75
CA LEU A 521 -17.03 -14.53 -5.55
C LEU A 521 -17.53 -13.10 -5.83
N GLY A 522 -17.49 -12.23 -4.80
CA GLY A 522 -17.77 -10.80 -4.93
C GLY A 522 -16.86 -10.12 -5.96
N ILE A 523 -15.56 -10.40 -5.92
CA ILE A 523 -14.57 -9.84 -6.86
C ILE A 523 -14.87 -10.28 -8.30
N ALA A 524 -15.14 -11.57 -8.52
CA ALA A 524 -15.44 -12.08 -9.86
C ALA A 524 -16.76 -11.51 -10.41
N ARG A 525 -17.80 -11.43 -9.58
CA ARG A 525 -19.09 -10.81 -9.96
C ARG A 525 -18.96 -9.33 -10.27
N TRP A 526 -18.20 -8.59 -9.44
CA TRP A 526 -17.93 -7.18 -9.68
C TRP A 526 -17.19 -6.95 -10.99
N SER A 527 -16.16 -7.76 -11.26
CA SER A 527 -15.40 -7.69 -12.52
C SER A 527 -16.32 -7.92 -13.73
N LEU A 528 -17.21 -8.92 -13.66
CA LEU A 528 -18.16 -9.22 -14.72
C LEU A 528 -19.23 -8.12 -14.86
N ALA A 529 -19.68 -7.55 -13.73
CA ALA A 529 -20.63 -6.44 -13.72
C ALA A 529 -20.08 -5.21 -14.46
N LYS A 530 -18.80 -4.89 -14.27
CA LYS A 530 -18.12 -3.80 -14.97
C LYS A 530 -18.02 -4.04 -16.48
N HIS A 531 -17.73 -5.27 -16.89
CA HIS A 531 -17.61 -5.59 -18.32
C HIS A 531 -18.97 -5.59 -19.02
N GLU A 532 -20.02 -6.07 -18.35
CA GLU A 532 -21.37 -6.17 -18.91
C GLU A 532 -22.28 -4.97 -18.61
N ALA A 533 -21.82 -3.98 -17.83
CA ALA A 533 -22.63 -2.90 -17.27
C ALA A 533 -23.93 -3.40 -16.61
N SER A 534 -23.82 -4.45 -15.79
CA SER A 534 -24.96 -5.21 -15.25
C SER A 534 -25.23 -4.87 -13.78
N ILE A 535 -26.30 -4.11 -13.51
CA ILE A 535 -26.75 -3.73 -12.15
C ILE A 535 -26.95 -4.97 -11.26
N ASP A 536 -27.68 -5.98 -11.75
CA ASP A 536 -27.92 -7.23 -11.02
C ASP A 536 -26.62 -7.91 -10.55
N LYS A 537 -25.57 -7.91 -11.38
CA LYS A 537 -24.27 -8.49 -10.99
C LYS A 537 -23.53 -7.64 -9.96
N TYR A 538 -23.64 -6.32 -10.01
CA TYR A 538 -23.14 -5.46 -8.93
C TYR A 538 -23.85 -5.78 -7.61
N GLU A 539 -25.18 -5.94 -7.63
CA GLU A 539 -25.96 -6.30 -6.43
C GLU A 539 -25.59 -7.68 -5.89
N GLN A 540 -25.36 -8.67 -6.76
CA GLN A 540 -24.85 -9.98 -6.36
C GLN A 540 -23.43 -9.94 -5.79
N ALA A 541 -22.58 -9.02 -6.27
CA ALA A 541 -21.25 -8.79 -5.70
C ALA A 541 -21.35 -8.16 -4.31
N ILE A 542 -22.19 -7.13 -4.14
CA ILE A 542 -22.49 -6.50 -2.85
C ILE A 542 -22.97 -7.54 -1.83
N GLY A 543 -23.92 -8.40 -2.22
CA GLY A 543 -24.42 -9.46 -1.35
C GLY A 543 -23.33 -10.44 -0.90
N ALA A 544 -22.41 -10.81 -1.79
CA ALA A 544 -21.28 -11.70 -1.45
C ALA A 544 -20.30 -11.04 -0.48
N TYR A 545 -19.97 -9.75 -0.64
CA TYR A 545 -19.13 -9.03 0.32
C TYR A 545 -19.80 -8.84 1.68
N GLN A 546 -21.11 -8.54 1.70
CA GLN A 546 -21.87 -8.42 2.93
C GLN A 546 -21.91 -9.75 3.69
N GLU A 547 -22.11 -10.87 2.99
CA GLU A 547 -22.04 -12.21 3.57
C GLU A 547 -20.64 -12.52 4.13
N ALA A 548 -19.57 -12.16 3.41
CA ALA A 548 -18.21 -12.31 3.91
C ALA A 548 -17.96 -11.51 5.20
N LEU A 549 -18.51 -10.29 5.31
CA LEU A 549 -18.39 -9.42 6.49
C LEU A 549 -19.17 -9.92 7.71
N VAL A 550 -20.08 -10.90 7.56
CA VAL A 550 -20.72 -11.57 8.71
C VAL A 550 -19.69 -12.32 9.55
N TYR A 551 -18.66 -12.89 8.91
CA TYR A 551 -17.63 -13.69 9.58
C TYR A 551 -16.28 -12.98 9.66
N ARG A 552 -15.98 -12.09 8.70
CA ARG A 552 -14.79 -11.23 8.71
C ARG A 552 -15.09 -9.93 9.44
N THR A 553 -14.97 -9.95 10.75
CA THR A 553 -15.16 -8.76 11.59
C THR A 553 -13.82 -8.15 12.01
N ALA A 554 -13.85 -6.91 12.50
CA ALA A 554 -12.67 -6.22 13.00
C ALA A 554 -12.01 -6.95 14.20
N GLU A 555 -12.79 -7.75 14.93
CA GLU A 555 -12.31 -8.50 16.09
C GLU A 555 -11.71 -9.86 15.72
N ILE A 556 -12.16 -10.48 14.63
CA ILE A 556 -11.76 -11.84 14.24
C ILE A 556 -10.61 -11.81 13.24
N ASP A 557 -10.74 -11.02 12.18
CA ASP A 557 -9.73 -10.86 11.13
C ASP A 557 -9.80 -9.43 10.58
N PRO A 558 -9.18 -8.45 11.28
CA PRO A 558 -9.29 -7.04 10.91
C PRO A 558 -8.71 -6.76 9.53
N ALA A 559 -7.70 -7.51 9.08
CA ALA A 559 -7.10 -7.29 7.76
C ALA A 559 -8.03 -7.73 6.63
N ALA A 560 -8.61 -8.93 6.74
CA ALA A 560 -9.59 -9.39 5.78
C ALA A 560 -10.88 -8.55 5.84
N CYS A 561 -11.28 -8.09 7.03
CA CYS A 561 -12.41 -7.19 7.22
C CYS A 561 -12.21 -5.86 6.47
N ALA A 562 -11.07 -5.18 6.69
CA ALA A 562 -10.75 -3.93 6.01
C ALA A 562 -10.68 -4.11 4.49
N ALA A 563 -10.02 -5.16 4.00
CA ALA A 563 -9.96 -5.46 2.57
C ALA A 563 -11.36 -5.70 1.96
N THR A 564 -12.24 -6.39 2.68
CA THR A 564 -13.61 -6.67 2.22
C THR A 564 -14.46 -5.38 2.21
N TYR A 565 -14.33 -4.51 3.21
CA TYR A 565 -14.97 -3.19 3.21
C TYR A 565 -14.48 -2.31 2.06
N ASN A 566 -13.18 -2.33 1.73
CA ASN A 566 -12.63 -1.57 0.62
C ASN A 566 -13.23 -2.04 -0.72
N ASN A 567 -13.30 -3.36 -0.92
CA ASN A 567 -13.94 -3.94 -2.10
C ASN A 567 -15.42 -3.53 -2.20
N LEU A 568 -16.16 -3.66 -1.09
CA LEU A 568 -17.56 -3.23 -1.02
C LEU A 568 -17.74 -1.75 -1.37
N ALA A 569 -16.84 -0.88 -0.88
CA ALA A 569 -16.86 0.54 -1.18
C ALA A 569 -16.66 0.82 -2.68
N LEU A 570 -15.68 0.15 -3.31
CA LEU A 570 -15.40 0.29 -4.74
C LEU A 570 -16.57 -0.20 -5.60
N VAL A 571 -17.24 -1.28 -5.19
CA VAL A 571 -18.40 -1.83 -5.91
C VAL A 571 -19.59 -0.88 -5.84
N TYR A 572 -19.90 -0.34 -4.67
CA TYR A 572 -20.93 0.70 -4.55
C TYR A 572 -20.60 1.93 -5.39
N TRP A 573 -19.34 2.34 -5.40
CA TRP A 573 -18.92 3.51 -6.17
C TRP A 573 -19.04 3.28 -7.67
N ASP A 574 -18.63 2.12 -8.18
CA ASP A 574 -18.76 1.78 -9.60
C ASP A 574 -20.24 1.62 -10.01
N LEU A 575 -21.07 0.96 -9.18
CA LEU A 575 -22.51 0.87 -9.41
C LEU A 575 -23.17 2.26 -9.50
N ALA A 576 -22.76 3.22 -8.65
CA ALA A 576 -23.28 4.58 -8.71
C ALA A 576 -22.97 5.32 -10.03
N LYS A 577 -21.93 4.90 -10.76
CA LYS A 577 -21.55 5.49 -12.05
C LYS A 577 -22.41 4.97 -13.21
N GLU A 578 -23.05 3.82 -13.04
CA GLU A 578 -23.86 3.21 -14.10
C GLU A 578 -25.00 4.12 -14.57
N ASN A 579 -25.17 4.24 -15.89
CA ASN A 579 -26.16 5.13 -16.48
C ASN A 579 -27.60 4.68 -16.24
N ALA A 580 -27.80 3.38 -16.07
CA ALA A 580 -29.11 2.78 -15.83
C ALA A 580 -29.62 2.98 -14.40
N VAL A 581 -28.76 3.43 -13.46
CA VAL A 581 -29.14 3.68 -12.07
C VAL A 581 -29.81 5.04 -11.94
N GLU A 582 -30.96 5.08 -11.26
CA GLU A 582 -31.68 6.33 -11.03
C GLU A 582 -30.91 7.29 -10.11
N LEU A 583 -31.11 8.59 -10.30
CA LEU A 583 -30.38 9.63 -9.58
C LEU A 583 -30.41 9.48 -8.05
N THR A 584 -31.59 9.14 -7.52
CA THR A 584 -31.81 8.94 -6.08
C THR A 584 -31.03 7.74 -5.55
N GLN A 585 -30.94 6.66 -6.33
CA GLN A 585 -30.17 5.46 -6.01
C GLN A 585 -28.66 5.71 -6.11
N LYS A 586 -28.19 6.50 -7.08
CA LYS A 586 -26.77 6.90 -7.18
C LYS A 586 -26.28 7.54 -5.89
N LEU A 587 -27.07 8.44 -5.31
CA LEU A 587 -26.73 9.08 -4.04
C LEU A 587 -26.65 8.08 -2.88
N VAL A 588 -27.56 7.11 -2.83
CA VAL A 588 -27.56 6.04 -1.81
C VAL A 588 -26.30 5.19 -1.94
N TYR A 589 -25.94 4.77 -3.15
CA TYR A 589 -24.72 3.99 -3.37
C TYR A 589 -23.45 4.79 -3.09
N GLN A 590 -23.39 6.08 -3.43
CA GLN A 590 -22.25 6.95 -3.06
C GLN A 590 -22.11 7.08 -1.54
N GLN A 591 -23.21 7.22 -0.80
CA GLN A 591 -23.19 7.25 0.66
C GLN A 591 -22.74 5.91 1.25
N ALA A 592 -23.20 4.79 0.68
CA ALA A 592 -22.76 3.46 1.08
C ALA A 592 -21.25 3.25 0.80
N ALA A 593 -20.74 3.73 -0.34
CA ALA A 593 -19.32 3.71 -0.66
C ALA A 593 -18.49 4.49 0.37
N ILE A 594 -18.90 5.72 0.73
CA ILE A 594 -18.23 6.52 1.76
C ILE A 594 -18.25 5.81 3.11
N ALA A 595 -19.39 5.21 3.49
CA ALA A 595 -19.49 4.48 4.75
C ALA A 595 -18.54 3.28 4.79
N ALA A 596 -18.44 2.51 3.70
CA ALA A 596 -17.56 1.36 3.60
C ALA A 596 -16.06 1.75 3.55
N PHE A 597 -15.69 2.84 2.86
CA PHE A 597 -14.32 3.37 2.92
C PHE A 597 -13.94 3.84 4.33
N ASN A 598 -14.85 4.53 5.03
CA ASN A 598 -14.60 4.94 6.41
C ASN A 598 -14.49 3.74 7.36
N ALA A 599 -15.28 2.68 7.13
CA ALA A 599 -15.14 1.43 7.88
C ALA A 599 -13.77 0.78 7.63
N THR A 600 -13.30 0.77 6.38
CA THR A 600 -11.95 0.31 6.01
C THR A 600 -10.87 1.06 6.80
N LEU A 601 -10.88 2.39 6.75
CA LEU A 601 -9.88 3.23 7.43
C LEU A 601 -9.92 3.02 8.95
N LYS A 602 -11.12 2.97 9.54
CA LYS A 602 -11.28 2.75 10.98
C LYS A 602 -10.72 1.39 11.42
N THR A 603 -11.08 0.32 10.71
CA THR A 603 -10.57 -1.03 11.03
C THR A 603 -9.05 -1.11 10.85
N ALA A 604 -8.50 -0.40 9.87
CA ALA A 604 -7.06 -0.37 9.62
C ALA A 604 -6.28 0.45 10.65
N GLU A 605 -6.80 1.61 11.09
CA GLU A 605 -6.18 2.47 12.11
C GLU A 605 -6.03 1.74 13.45
N ASP A 606 -7.04 0.97 13.86
CA ASP A 606 -7.03 0.24 15.14
C ASP A 606 -5.95 -0.86 15.20
N CYS A 607 -5.47 -1.33 14.04
CA CYS A 607 -4.61 -2.51 13.92
C CYS A 607 -3.31 -2.29 13.12
N ASP A 608 -3.04 -1.08 12.63
CA ASP A 608 -1.86 -0.71 11.82
C ASP A 608 -1.64 -1.64 10.59
N ILE A 609 -2.73 -1.93 9.86
CA ILE A 609 -2.75 -2.96 8.82
C ILE A 609 -2.39 -2.40 7.43
N LEU A 610 -2.92 -1.24 7.08
CA LEU A 610 -2.76 -0.67 5.74
C LEU A 610 -1.42 0.04 5.62
N SER A 611 -0.78 -0.09 4.46
CA SER A 611 0.36 0.76 4.15
C SER A 611 -0.08 2.21 4.01
N ASP A 612 0.86 3.16 4.19
CA ASP A 612 0.63 4.58 3.91
C ASP A 612 0.08 4.80 2.48
N MET A 613 0.53 3.96 1.53
CA MET A 613 0.12 4.02 0.13
C MET A 613 -1.33 3.58 -0.06
N ASP A 614 -1.76 2.50 0.60
CA ASP A 614 -3.14 2.01 0.52
C ASP A 614 -4.11 2.99 1.17
N THR A 615 -3.72 3.53 2.33
CA THR A 615 -4.46 4.58 3.03
C THR A 615 -4.63 5.82 2.15
N ALA A 616 -3.54 6.27 1.50
CA ALA A 616 -3.59 7.38 0.56
C ALA A 616 -4.48 7.11 -0.67
N ALA A 617 -4.51 5.87 -1.16
CA ALA A 617 -5.39 5.48 -2.26
C ALA A 617 -6.88 5.56 -1.86
N ILE A 618 -7.24 5.06 -0.68
CA ILE A 618 -8.61 5.14 -0.15
C ILE A 618 -9.06 6.59 0.02
N TYR A 619 -8.20 7.44 0.59
CA TYR A 619 -8.51 8.87 0.72
C TYR A 619 -8.73 9.56 -0.62
N HIS A 620 -7.99 9.17 -1.66
CA HIS A 620 -8.26 9.72 -2.99
C HIS A 620 -9.63 9.31 -3.52
N CYS A 621 -9.98 8.03 -3.41
CA CYS A 621 -11.30 7.52 -3.80
C CYS A 621 -12.42 8.25 -3.04
N LEU A 622 -12.26 8.46 -1.73
CA LEU A 622 -13.19 9.26 -0.92
C LEU A 622 -13.34 10.68 -1.44
N GLY A 623 -12.24 11.31 -1.85
CA GLY A 623 -12.24 12.63 -2.49
C GLY A 623 -13.09 12.65 -3.76
N ASP A 624 -12.87 11.67 -4.64
CA ASP A 624 -13.60 11.56 -5.91
C ASP A 624 -15.09 11.28 -5.72
N VAL A 625 -15.46 10.41 -4.77
CA VAL A 625 -16.87 10.15 -4.45
C VAL A 625 -17.54 11.44 -3.97
N HIS A 626 -16.90 12.19 -3.07
CA HIS A 626 -17.43 13.47 -2.60
C HIS A 626 -17.55 14.52 -3.71
N MET A 627 -16.61 14.56 -4.66
CA MET A 627 -16.70 15.43 -5.83
C MET A 627 -17.88 15.05 -6.73
N GLN A 628 -18.11 13.76 -6.97
CA GLN A 628 -19.23 13.30 -7.80
C GLN A 628 -20.59 13.56 -7.16
N MET A 629 -20.68 13.58 -5.83
CA MET A 629 -21.92 13.96 -5.13
C MET A 629 -22.34 15.43 -5.39
N LEU A 630 -21.43 16.30 -5.86
CA LEU A 630 -21.75 17.70 -6.17
C LEU A 630 -22.81 17.82 -7.27
N GLU A 631 -22.81 16.90 -8.24
CA GLU A 631 -23.79 16.85 -9.32
C GLU A 631 -25.23 16.69 -8.82
N PHE A 632 -25.40 16.09 -7.64
CA PHE A 632 -26.70 15.64 -7.11
C PHE A 632 -27.11 16.39 -5.84
N THR A 633 -26.35 17.38 -5.40
CA THR A 633 -26.66 18.15 -4.18
C THR A 633 -27.49 19.38 -4.52
N ASP A 634 -28.71 19.43 -3.99
CA ASP A 634 -29.66 20.51 -4.26
C ASP A 634 -29.33 21.82 -3.53
N THR A 635 -28.68 21.75 -2.38
CA THR A 635 -28.42 22.90 -1.51
C THR A 635 -26.96 23.33 -1.56
N GLU A 636 -26.75 24.65 -1.59
CA GLU A 636 -25.42 25.27 -1.55
C GLU A 636 -24.62 24.86 -0.30
N THR A 637 -25.31 24.59 0.80
CA THR A 637 -24.69 24.08 2.04
C THR A 637 -24.14 22.67 1.89
N LYS A 638 -24.87 21.76 1.24
CA LYS A 638 -24.41 20.39 0.98
C LYS A 638 -23.27 20.37 -0.03
N ARG A 639 -23.31 21.23 -1.06
CA ARG A 639 -22.18 21.40 -2.00
C ARG A 639 -20.91 21.88 -1.30
N ALA A 640 -21.05 22.88 -0.43
CA ALA A 640 -19.92 23.39 0.34
C ALA A 640 -19.30 22.32 1.26
N ASP A 641 -20.14 21.53 1.93
CA ASP A 641 -19.70 20.42 2.78
C ASP A 641 -18.98 19.34 1.97
N ALA A 642 -19.53 18.93 0.83
CA ALA A 642 -18.91 17.95 -0.07
C ALA A 642 -17.57 18.44 -0.65
N LEU A 643 -17.48 19.71 -1.06
CA LEU A 643 -16.21 20.31 -1.51
C LEU A 643 -15.14 20.33 -0.41
N GLN A 644 -15.55 20.64 0.83
CA GLN A 644 -14.64 20.65 1.96
C GLN A 644 -14.16 19.24 2.33
N LYS A 645 -15.07 18.26 2.34
CA LYS A 645 -14.74 16.86 2.59
C LYS A 645 -13.83 16.27 1.52
N SER A 646 -14.11 16.55 0.24
CA SER A 646 -13.23 16.12 -0.86
C SER A 646 -11.84 16.74 -0.76
N LEU A 647 -11.73 18.05 -0.46
CA LEU A 647 -10.44 18.69 -0.24
C LEU A 647 -9.66 18.03 0.90
N HIS A 648 -10.33 17.77 2.03
CA HIS A 648 -9.71 17.09 3.17
C HIS A 648 -9.15 15.73 2.75
N SER A 649 -9.95 14.90 2.08
CA SER A 649 -9.52 13.59 1.62
C SER A 649 -8.37 13.68 0.60
N TYR A 650 -8.40 14.64 -0.33
CA TYR A 650 -7.29 14.82 -1.27
C TYR A 650 -5.99 15.24 -0.59
N ILE A 651 -6.05 16.08 0.45
CA ILE A 651 -4.86 16.44 1.25
C ILE A 651 -4.27 15.20 1.94
N GLN A 652 -5.10 14.33 2.52
CA GLN A 652 -4.63 13.07 3.11
C GLN A 652 -4.01 12.16 2.05
N SER A 653 -4.61 12.10 0.85
CA SER A 653 -4.14 11.25 -0.25
C SER A 653 -2.79 11.61 -0.85
N ILE A 654 -2.31 12.85 -0.61
CA ILE A 654 -0.98 13.31 -1.08
C ILE A 654 0.03 13.39 0.07
N ALA A 655 -0.42 13.26 1.32
CA ALA A 655 0.46 13.30 2.47
C ALA A 655 1.50 12.17 2.39
N GLY A 656 2.77 12.50 2.64
CA GLY A 656 3.87 11.54 2.60
C GLY A 656 4.41 11.22 1.20
N LEU A 657 3.74 11.63 0.12
CA LEU A 657 4.26 11.45 -1.24
C LEU A 657 5.39 12.44 -1.54
N THR A 658 6.48 11.93 -2.10
CA THR A 658 7.55 12.74 -2.69
C THR A 658 7.18 13.18 -4.11
N GLU A 659 7.79 14.25 -4.61
CA GLU A 659 7.57 14.73 -5.99
C GLU A 659 7.89 13.68 -7.05
N ASP A 660 8.85 12.80 -6.76
CA ASP A 660 9.29 11.72 -7.64
C ASP A 660 8.25 10.58 -7.74
N SER A 661 7.27 10.54 -6.81
CA SER A 661 6.22 9.53 -6.86
C SER A 661 5.33 9.73 -8.10
N PRO A 662 5.04 8.67 -8.88
CA PRO A 662 4.13 8.77 -10.01
C PRO A 662 2.72 9.17 -9.61
N LEU A 663 2.36 9.02 -8.32
CA LEU A 663 1.06 9.42 -7.79
C LEU A 663 1.00 10.90 -7.41
N PHE A 664 2.13 11.58 -7.19
CA PHE A 664 2.14 12.95 -6.68
C PHE A 664 1.40 13.93 -7.61
N GLN A 665 1.71 13.91 -8.90
CA GLN A 665 1.11 14.83 -9.87
C GLN A 665 -0.41 14.61 -10.05
N PRO A 666 -0.91 13.37 -10.22
CA PRO A 666 -2.36 13.12 -10.22
C PRO A 666 -3.08 13.60 -8.96
N ARG A 667 -2.50 13.39 -7.77
CA ARG A 667 -3.09 13.83 -6.50
C ARG A 667 -3.10 15.36 -6.38
N LEU A 668 -2.02 16.03 -6.80
CA LEU A 668 -1.94 17.49 -6.83
C LEU A 668 -2.97 18.08 -7.80
N ALA A 669 -3.16 17.46 -8.97
CA ALA A 669 -4.16 17.90 -9.95
C ALA A 669 -5.59 17.82 -9.40
N ALA A 670 -5.93 16.79 -8.62
CA ALA A 670 -7.23 16.68 -7.96
C ALA A 670 -7.45 17.82 -6.93
N ILE A 671 -6.41 18.20 -6.18
CA ILE A 671 -6.46 19.34 -5.26
C ILE A 671 -6.68 20.66 -6.02
N LEU A 672 -5.94 20.87 -7.11
CA LEU A 672 -6.10 22.06 -7.97
C LEU A 672 -7.51 22.16 -8.55
N ALA A 673 -8.04 21.04 -9.06
CA ALA A 673 -9.41 20.98 -9.58
C ALA A 673 -10.43 21.34 -8.49
N ASN A 674 -10.31 20.77 -7.30
CA ASN A 674 -11.18 21.08 -6.17
C ASN A 674 -11.13 22.58 -5.77
N LEU A 675 -9.94 23.20 -5.76
CA LEU A 675 -9.78 24.63 -5.51
C LEU A 675 -10.44 25.50 -6.58
N GLN A 676 -10.37 25.07 -7.84
CA GLN A 676 -11.06 25.72 -8.94
C GLN A 676 -12.59 25.62 -8.77
N PHE A 677 -13.12 24.46 -8.38
CA PHE A 677 -14.54 24.33 -8.05
C PHE A 677 -14.97 25.24 -6.89
N HIS A 678 -14.14 25.39 -5.86
CA HIS A 678 -14.39 26.36 -4.79
C HIS A 678 -14.46 27.80 -5.31
N TYR A 679 -13.61 28.17 -6.28
CA TYR A 679 -13.67 29.47 -6.93
C TYR A 679 -14.94 29.63 -7.77
N GLU A 680 -15.29 28.62 -8.58
CA GLU A 680 -16.47 28.67 -9.44
C GLU A 680 -17.77 28.82 -8.65
N HIS A 681 -17.88 28.15 -7.51
CA HIS A 681 -19.08 28.19 -6.68
C HIS A 681 -19.14 29.35 -5.66
N LYS A 682 -18.00 29.76 -5.10
CA LYS A 682 -17.97 30.76 -4.00
C LYS A 682 -17.07 31.97 -4.28
N GLY A 683 -16.54 32.08 -5.49
CA GLY A 683 -15.61 33.13 -5.90
C GLY A 683 -14.29 33.09 -5.14
N LEU A 684 -13.56 34.20 -5.22
CA LEU A 684 -12.28 34.38 -4.54
C LEU A 684 -12.32 34.09 -3.03
N PRO A 685 -13.37 34.48 -2.26
CA PRO A 685 -13.43 34.15 -0.83
C PRO A 685 -13.46 32.64 -0.56
N GLY A 686 -14.18 31.87 -1.40
CA GLY A 686 -14.26 30.42 -1.29
C GLY A 686 -12.93 29.73 -1.59
N GLN A 687 -12.28 30.15 -2.69
CA GLN A 687 -10.96 29.63 -3.06
C GLN A 687 -9.92 29.95 -1.99
N GLN A 688 -9.92 31.17 -1.43
CA GLN A 688 -9.00 31.55 -0.36
C GLN A 688 -9.24 30.74 0.92
N ALA A 689 -10.50 30.48 1.27
CA ALA A 689 -10.83 29.64 2.42
C ALA A 689 -10.37 28.18 2.23
N ALA A 690 -10.41 27.67 1.00
CA ALA A 690 -9.89 26.35 0.67
C ALA A 690 -8.35 26.31 0.67
N LEU A 691 -7.68 27.32 0.09
CA LEU A 691 -6.22 27.47 0.15
C LEU A 691 -5.68 27.51 1.59
N ASN A 692 -6.42 28.16 2.51
CA ASN A 692 -6.05 28.25 3.92
C ASN A 692 -6.09 26.90 4.66
N GLN A 693 -6.69 25.86 4.08
CA GLN A 693 -6.71 24.50 4.64
C GLN A 693 -5.52 23.66 4.19
N LEU A 694 -4.78 24.09 3.15
CA LEU A 694 -3.64 23.35 2.65
C LEU A 694 -2.46 23.39 3.62
N PRO A 695 -1.72 22.29 3.78
CA PRO A 695 -0.50 22.29 4.57
C PRO A 695 0.58 23.17 3.89
N PRO A 696 1.45 23.86 4.66
CA PRO A 696 2.38 24.86 4.11
C PRO A 696 3.33 24.33 3.03
N TRP A 697 3.71 23.05 3.11
CA TRP A 697 4.61 22.42 2.15
C TRP A 697 3.97 22.23 0.77
N LEU A 698 2.63 22.21 0.68
CA LEU A 698 1.90 21.98 -0.57
C LEU A 698 1.60 23.29 -1.32
N ILE A 699 1.63 24.43 -0.61
CA ILE A 699 1.31 25.76 -1.15
C ILE A 699 2.17 26.12 -2.39
N PRO A 700 3.51 25.91 -2.41
CA PRO A 700 4.32 26.26 -3.58
C PRO A 700 3.85 25.58 -4.86
N TYR A 701 3.46 24.30 -4.77
CA TYR A 701 2.98 23.51 -5.90
C TYR A 701 1.61 23.98 -6.39
N VAL A 702 0.71 24.25 -5.44
CA VAL A 702 -0.63 24.74 -5.78
C VAL A 702 -0.58 26.14 -6.40
N VAL A 703 0.24 27.04 -5.87
CA VAL A 703 0.38 28.41 -6.42
C VAL A 703 1.03 28.41 -7.81
N SER A 704 1.89 27.44 -8.12
CA SER A 704 2.42 27.30 -9.48
C SER A 704 1.42 26.73 -10.49
N GLY A 705 0.37 26.06 -10.00
CA GLY A 705 -0.64 25.39 -10.83
C GLY A 705 -1.96 26.14 -11.00
N LEU A 706 -2.22 27.17 -10.18
CA LEU A 706 -3.36 28.11 -10.31
C LEU A 706 -2.96 29.36 -11.09
#